data_AF-A0A2K0TF79-F1
#
_entry.id   AF-A0A2K0TF79-F1
#
_cell.length_a   1.000
_cell.length_b   1.000
_cell.length_c   1.000
_cell.angle_alpha   90.00
_cell.angle_beta   90.00
_cell.angle_gamma   90.00
#
_symmetry.space_group_name_H-M   'P 1'
#
loop_
_entity.id
_entity.type
_entity.pdbx_description
1 polymer ?
#
loop_
_entity_poly.entity_id
_entity_poly.type
_entity_poly.pdbx_seq_one_letter_code
_entity_poly.pdbx_strand_id
1 'polypeptide(L)'
;MYPELTAKAFALALELLPNVTALVLDGHVDLDVQFLRPSPQQPVPLGRALLVLSLDNVAYGVLKLLKSPDTLPELLYLEVSGAQWPISRSPLQLDLPRLRILKLRRCGLRSDRPLRLTVFDGRLWSLDMSDNELSDLSVEPLMSQFNFDRPQRTPQHTLTEGVVEYWTEFGGHIYFSSVLETHGSSDVFLPGARYLVDVPAFRILAEDPVPLVRSDGSVPVRSDTLDGILSILSQDDGIAAADHLPDSNGLTHLHLSGNQFSAAGIQTLLHQSTGQIEHFDCDSMCLYPPSGHYCVDEILDRRYLHPTYTGKLRISESVKLYGFSGLSQVFRPVWSSNLRSLRIHHSVVTNIPTVRIPDLGDIEQIYFAEKRILPGLDWAYSLAFLPDMNPRLQSLTLTHVPRQSFGPLVHKLTFFLRLLGLQEQVLSIMSKAEASRSRRPLQLVSGLRYLALEMESMRNEPSDRSSPLELDAEELMTSGETPFSFFDESAPQPQPQPPKDPHSRSIEIWSYILPKAPFRNNRVHQVEEIGHEAAEYHSPAAPNGYPPRDLSKEKWIRYRESVKSPVVAVWAGNTWSPSPVIQKYRSLVLEYGVYEGLGPTTIHHTRAGAPVERFIFQQTWLYAALPQRLERPPTIPTPVYEDVAAELRRRHVSTYEEFERIRKQSPHRPCFYWGGTFKIIDTRPHRVG
;
A
#
# COMPACT_ATOMS: atom_id res chain seq x y z
N MET A 1 -10.39 -8.80 -35.62
CA MET A 1 -11.56 -8.25 -34.89
C MET A 1 -12.72 -8.30 -35.87
N TYR A 2 -13.75 -9.13 -35.64
CA TYR A 2 -14.86 -9.30 -36.59
C TYR A 2 -15.81 -8.10 -36.49
N PRO A 3 -15.93 -7.25 -37.52
CA PRO A 3 -16.80 -6.08 -37.49
C PRO A 3 -18.30 -6.43 -37.55
N GLU A 4 -18.65 -7.72 -37.54
CA GLU A 4 -20.00 -8.24 -37.78
C GLU A 4 -20.70 -8.78 -36.52
N LEU A 5 -20.02 -8.85 -35.37
CA LEU A 5 -20.62 -9.35 -34.12
C LEU A 5 -21.47 -8.26 -33.47
N THR A 6 -22.75 -8.24 -33.82
CA THR A 6 -23.75 -7.31 -33.26
C THR A 6 -24.39 -7.85 -31.98
N ALA A 7 -24.98 -6.96 -31.17
CA ALA A 7 -25.80 -7.34 -30.01
C ALA A 7 -26.89 -8.38 -30.34
N LYS A 8 -27.44 -8.35 -31.56
CA LYS A 8 -28.43 -9.33 -32.04
C LYS A 8 -27.84 -10.73 -32.21
N ALA A 9 -26.59 -10.83 -32.66
CA ALA A 9 -25.92 -12.12 -32.82
C ALA A 9 -25.68 -12.78 -31.45
N PHE A 10 -25.25 -12.00 -30.45
CA PHE A 10 -25.12 -12.49 -29.08
C PHE A 10 -26.45 -12.88 -28.45
N ALA A 11 -27.50 -12.08 -28.67
CA ALA A 11 -28.84 -12.43 -28.20
C ALA A 11 -29.31 -13.78 -28.76
N LEU A 12 -29.19 -13.97 -30.09
CA LEU A 12 -29.53 -15.23 -30.74
C LEU A 12 -28.68 -16.40 -30.25
N ALA A 13 -27.37 -16.18 -30.04
CA ALA A 13 -26.50 -17.23 -29.51
C ALA A 13 -26.93 -17.69 -28.11
N LEU A 14 -27.31 -16.76 -27.22
CA LEU A 14 -27.80 -17.09 -25.88
C LEU A 14 -29.20 -17.75 -25.91
N GLU A 15 -30.05 -17.40 -26.89
CA GLU A 15 -31.31 -18.12 -27.12
C GLU A 15 -31.07 -19.58 -27.54
N LEU A 16 -30.06 -19.82 -28.37
CA LEU A 16 -29.67 -21.16 -28.82
C LEU A 16 -28.90 -21.95 -27.76
N LEU A 17 -28.28 -21.27 -26.79
CA LEU A 17 -27.47 -21.84 -25.73
C LEU A 17 -28.04 -21.47 -24.35
N PRO A 18 -29.21 -22.02 -23.96
CA PRO A 18 -29.94 -21.58 -22.76
C PRO A 18 -29.22 -21.90 -21.44
N ASN A 19 -28.18 -22.74 -21.46
CA ASN A 19 -27.41 -23.17 -20.29
C ASN A 19 -26.06 -22.45 -20.15
N VAL A 20 -25.86 -21.34 -20.86
CA VAL A 20 -24.63 -20.53 -20.70
C VAL A 20 -24.60 -19.95 -19.29
N THR A 21 -23.58 -20.32 -18.51
CA THR A 21 -23.34 -19.82 -17.15
C THR A 21 -22.21 -18.80 -17.08
N ALA A 22 -21.37 -18.72 -18.12
CA ALA A 22 -20.25 -17.79 -18.20
C ALA A 22 -20.24 -17.06 -19.55
N LEU A 23 -20.18 -15.73 -19.49
CA LEU A 23 -20.14 -14.87 -20.67
C LEU A 23 -18.97 -13.88 -20.55
N VAL A 24 -18.05 -13.94 -21.52
CA VAL A 24 -16.86 -13.08 -21.59
C VAL A 24 -16.91 -12.30 -22.89
N LEU A 25 -17.02 -10.98 -22.80
CA LEU A 25 -17.19 -10.05 -23.92
C LEU A 25 -16.14 -8.92 -23.88
N ASP A 26 -14.97 -9.21 -23.32
CA ASP A 26 -13.92 -8.22 -23.11
C ASP A 26 -13.45 -7.59 -24.44
N GLY A 27 -13.18 -6.29 -24.42
CA GLY A 27 -12.67 -5.51 -25.56
C GLY A 27 -13.72 -5.12 -26.61
N HIS A 28 -14.98 -5.53 -26.45
CA HIS A 28 -16.06 -5.17 -27.37
C HIS A 28 -16.63 -3.77 -27.08
N VAL A 29 -15.84 -2.74 -27.40
CA VAL A 29 -16.16 -1.32 -27.06
C VAL A 29 -17.52 -0.82 -27.56
N ASP A 30 -17.96 -1.27 -28.74
CA ASP A 30 -19.20 -0.83 -29.40
C ASP A 30 -20.43 -1.69 -29.05
N LEU A 31 -20.27 -2.72 -28.22
CA LEU A 31 -21.34 -3.65 -27.88
C LEU A 31 -22.27 -3.06 -26.81
N ASP A 32 -23.55 -2.87 -27.14
CA ASP A 32 -24.57 -2.52 -26.14
C ASP A 32 -25.08 -3.78 -25.43
N VAL A 33 -24.64 -4.00 -24.18
CA VAL A 33 -24.97 -5.20 -23.40
C VAL A 33 -26.43 -5.22 -22.89
N GLN A 34 -27.25 -4.23 -23.24
CA GLN A 34 -28.67 -4.22 -22.90
C GLN A 34 -29.46 -5.37 -23.52
N PHE A 35 -28.92 -6.10 -24.51
CA PHE A 35 -29.56 -7.32 -25.02
C PHE A 35 -29.73 -8.41 -23.95
N LEU A 36 -29.00 -8.35 -22.84
CA LEU A 36 -29.16 -9.26 -21.70
C LEU A 36 -30.44 -8.99 -20.88
N ARG A 37 -31.03 -7.79 -21.02
CA ARG A 37 -32.22 -7.36 -20.29
C ARG A 37 -33.48 -8.00 -20.89
N PRO A 38 -34.57 -8.13 -20.10
CA PRO A 38 -35.84 -8.56 -20.65
C PRO A 38 -36.34 -7.57 -21.71
N SER A 39 -36.91 -8.10 -22.78
CA SER A 39 -37.53 -7.34 -23.87
C SER A 39 -39.00 -7.75 -24.05
N PRO A 40 -39.85 -6.95 -24.72
CA PRO A 40 -41.25 -7.31 -24.97
C PRO A 40 -41.42 -8.64 -25.71
N GLN A 41 -40.44 -9.01 -26.53
CA GLN A 41 -40.40 -10.25 -27.31
C GLN A 41 -39.80 -11.42 -26.50
N GLN A 42 -39.07 -11.10 -25.42
CA GLN A 42 -38.34 -12.05 -24.61
C GLN A 42 -38.43 -11.65 -23.12
N PRO A 43 -39.53 -12.05 -22.44
CA PRO A 43 -39.81 -11.60 -21.07
C PRO A 43 -38.85 -12.21 -20.04
N VAL A 44 -38.22 -13.35 -20.35
CA VAL A 44 -37.17 -13.93 -19.51
C VAL A 44 -35.84 -13.31 -19.91
N PRO A 45 -35.10 -12.68 -18.98
CA PRO A 45 -33.80 -12.09 -19.29
C PRO A 45 -32.79 -13.16 -19.73
N LEU A 46 -32.05 -12.89 -20.80
CA LEU A 46 -30.96 -13.76 -21.27
C LEU A 46 -29.83 -13.88 -20.24
N GLY A 47 -29.66 -12.87 -19.40
CA GLY A 47 -28.66 -12.88 -18.33
C GLY A 47 -29.01 -13.75 -17.11
N ARG A 48 -30.23 -14.30 -17.03
CA ARG A 48 -30.77 -14.87 -15.78
C ARG A 48 -29.95 -16.03 -15.21
N ALA A 49 -29.34 -16.85 -16.06
CA ALA A 49 -28.57 -18.03 -15.67
C ALA A 49 -27.06 -17.76 -15.53
N LEU A 50 -26.60 -16.52 -15.78
CA LEU A 50 -25.19 -16.19 -15.74
C LEU A 50 -24.67 -16.17 -14.30
N LEU A 51 -23.61 -16.95 -14.07
CA LEU A 51 -22.78 -16.95 -12.86
C LEU A 51 -21.55 -16.06 -13.04
N VAL A 52 -21.03 -15.94 -14.26
CA VAL A 52 -19.83 -15.16 -14.60
C VAL A 52 -20.14 -14.22 -15.76
N LEU A 53 -19.88 -12.93 -15.55
CA LEU A 53 -19.99 -11.90 -16.59
C LEU A 53 -18.73 -11.03 -16.60
N SER A 54 -17.98 -11.09 -17.72
CA SER A 54 -16.81 -10.24 -17.95
C SER A 54 -17.05 -9.31 -19.13
N LEU A 55 -16.93 -8.01 -18.86
CA LEU A 55 -17.21 -6.89 -19.76
C LEU A 55 -16.04 -5.87 -19.69
N ASP A 56 -14.79 -6.33 -19.57
CA ASP A 56 -13.64 -5.41 -19.53
C ASP A 56 -13.58 -4.60 -20.82
N ASN A 57 -13.44 -3.28 -20.69
CA ASN A 57 -13.42 -2.33 -21.79
C ASN A 57 -14.68 -2.36 -22.69
N VAL A 58 -15.86 -2.62 -22.11
CA VAL A 58 -17.17 -2.50 -22.77
C VAL A 58 -17.90 -1.27 -22.25
N ALA A 59 -18.20 -0.31 -23.15
CA ALA A 59 -18.66 1.02 -22.73
C ALA A 59 -20.19 1.15 -22.61
N TYR A 60 -20.96 0.46 -23.46
CA TYR A 60 -22.38 0.76 -23.66
C TYR A 60 -23.31 -0.20 -22.90
N GLY A 61 -24.31 0.36 -22.22
CA GLY A 61 -25.41 -0.41 -21.63
C GLY A 61 -25.16 -1.03 -20.25
N VAL A 62 -23.91 -1.08 -19.78
CA VAL A 62 -23.50 -1.72 -18.52
C VAL A 62 -24.30 -1.21 -17.31
N LEU A 63 -24.34 0.09 -17.07
CA LEU A 63 -25.04 0.62 -15.90
C LEU A 63 -26.55 0.33 -15.92
N LYS A 64 -27.17 0.39 -17.11
CA LYS A 64 -28.60 0.11 -17.29
C LYS A 64 -28.90 -1.37 -17.02
N LEU A 65 -27.98 -2.25 -17.42
CA LEU A 65 -28.01 -3.67 -17.11
C LEU A 65 -27.94 -3.89 -15.59
N LEU A 66 -26.94 -3.31 -14.91
CA LEU A 66 -26.71 -3.50 -13.48
C LEU A 66 -27.81 -2.91 -12.57
N LYS A 67 -28.52 -1.88 -13.03
CA LYS A 67 -29.67 -1.31 -12.31
C LYS A 67 -30.95 -2.14 -12.44
N SER A 68 -30.92 -3.25 -13.18
CA SER A 68 -32.06 -4.14 -13.37
C SER A 68 -31.91 -5.38 -12.50
N PRO A 69 -32.50 -5.40 -11.29
CA PRO A 69 -32.25 -6.44 -10.28
C PRO A 69 -32.59 -7.85 -10.79
N ASP A 70 -33.60 -7.97 -11.64
CA ASP A 70 -34.06 -9.26 -12.17
C ASP A 70 -33.19 -9.85 -13.28
N THR A 71 -32.20 -9.10 -13.79
CA THR A 71 -31.45 -9.52 -14.99
C THR A 71 -30.32 -10.49 -14.69
N LEU A 72 -29.65 -10.33 -13.54
CA LEU A 72 -28.44 -11.09 -13.17
C LEU A 72 -28.53 -11.66 -11.72
N PRO A 73 -29.59 -12.41 -11.37
CA PRO A 73 -29.85 -12.82 -9.98
C PRO A 73 -28.84 -13.83 -9.43
N GLU A 74 -28.23 -14.64 -10.30
CA GLU A 74 -27.32 -15.73 -9.92
C GLU A 74 -25.83 -15.36 -10.01
N LEU A 75 -25.52 -14.11 -10.32
CA LEU A 75 -24.17 -13.69 -10.67
C LEU A 75 -23.21 -13.76 -9.47
N LEU A 76 -22.10 -14.47 -9.65
CA LEU A 76 -21.01 -14.63 -8.67
C LEU A 76 -19.81 -13.74 -8.99
N TYR A 77 -19.50 -13.56 -10.28
CA TYR A 77 -18.38 -12.76 -10.77
C TYR A 77 -18.86 -11.69 -11.73
N LEU A 78 -18.46 -10.44 -11.47
CA LEU A 78 -18.70 -9.31 -12.34
C LEU A 78 -17.41 -8.51 -12.58
N GLU A 79 -16.99 -8.42 -13.84
CA GLU A 79 -15.95 -7.51 -14.30
C GLU A 79 -16.56 -6.51 -15.28
N VAL A 80 -16.50 -5.23 -14.92
CA VAL A 80 -17.01 -4.11 -15.75
C VAL A 80 -15.98 -2.98 -15.85
N SER A 81 -14.72 -3.39 -15.78
CA SER A 81 -13.56 -2.51 -15.87
C SER A 81 -13.58 -1.71 -17.17
N GLY A 82 -13.18 -0.43 -17.13
CA GLY A 82 -13.19 0.48 -18.29
C GLY A 82 -14.56 1.01 -18.71
N ALA A 83 -15.65 0.57 -18.09
CA ALA A 83 -16.96 1.18 -18.31
C ALA A 83 -16.98 2.62 -17.76
N GLN A 84 -17.62 3.56 -18.46
CA GLN A 84 -17.75 4.94 -17.95
C GLN A 84 -18.94 5.04 -17.00
N TRP A 85 -18.67 5.38 -15.73
CA TRP A 85 -19.71 5.53 -14.72
C TRP A 85 -20.16 7.00 -14.66
N PRO A 86 -21.48 7.27 -14.62
CA PRO A 86 -21.98 8.62 -14.77
C PRO A 86 -21.56 9.52 -13.62
N ILE A 87 -21.37 10.79 -13.97
CA ILE A 87 -21.05 11.92 -13.08
C ILE A 87 -22.31 12.34 -12.26
N SER A 88 -23.07 11.37 -11.75
CA SER A 88 -24.22 11.67 -10.89
C SER A 88 -23.75 11.99 -9.48
N ARG A 89 -24.44 12.90 -8.80
CA ARG A 89 -24.24 13.18 -7.36
C ARG A 89 -24.90 12.15 -6.46
N SER A 90 -25.80 11.32 -7.00
CA SER A 90 -26.45 10.26 -6.23
C SER A 90 -25.51 9.08 -6.02
N PRO A 91 -25.46 8.48 -4.81
CA PRO A 91 -24.72 7.25 -4.61
C PRO A 91 -25.25 6.20 -5.57
N LEU A 92 -24.35 5.48 -6.23
CA LEU A 92 -24.74 4.39 -7.07
C LEU A 92 -24.95 3.15 -6.22
N GLN A 93 -26.11 2.51 -6.40
CA GLN A 93 -26.51 1.30 -5.71
C GLN A 93 -26.55 0.14 -6.70
N LEU A 94 -25.93 -0.98 -6.33
CA LEU A 94 -25.92 -2.23 -7.08
C LEU A 94 -26.59 -3.32 -6.24
N ASP A 95 -27.58 -4.01 -6.81
CA ASP A 95 -28.33 -5.08 -6.15
C ASP A 95 -28.04 -6.41 -6.86
N LEU A 96 -27.04 -7.13 -6.34
CA LEU A 96 -26.55 -8.40 -6.89
C LEU A 96 -26.27 -9.38 -5.73
N PRO A 97 -27.31 -9.99 -5.14
CA PRO A 97 -27.23 -10.65 -3.83
C PRO A 97 -26.27 -11.85 -3.77
N ARG A 98 -25.97 -12.46 -4.92
CA ARG A 98 -25.04 -13.59 -5.02
C ARG A 98 -23.62 -13.18 -5.41
N LEU A 99 -23.34 -11.89 -5.59
CA LEU A 99 -22.02 -11.46 -6.02
C LEU A 99 -20.95 -11.80 -4.98
N ARG A 100 -19.79 -12.24 -5.48
CA ARG A 100 -18.63 -12.68 -4.69
C ARG A 100 -17.38 -11.90 -5.07
N ILE A 101 -17.21 -11.63 -6.37
CA ILE A 101 -16.07 -10.90 -6.93
C ILE A 101 -16.61 -9.74 -7.78
N LEU A 102 -16.13 -8.54 -7.51
CA LEU A 102 -16.49 -7.33 -8.24
C LEU A 102 -15.23 -6.58 -8.70
N LYS A 103 -15.10 -6.38 -10.02
CA LYS A 103 -14.01 -5.59 -10.60
C LYS A 103 -14.51 -4.33 -11.30
N LEU A 104 -14.00 -3.20 -10.85
CA LEU A 104 -14.41 -1.84 -11.20
C LEU A 104 -13.19 -0.99 -11.58
N ARG A 105 -12.23 -1.57 -12.30
CA ARG A 105 -11.01 -0.86 -12.65
C ARG A 105 -11.29 0.20 -13.71
N ARG A 106 -10.60 1.35 -13.69
CA ARG A 106 -10.73 2.37 -14.74
C ARG A 106 -12.16 2.84 -15.01
N CYS A 107 -13.02 2.82 -13.98
CA CYS A 107 -14.42 3.20 -14.09
C CYS A 107 -14.67 4.71 -13.88
N GLY A 108 -13.63 5.47 -13.52
CA GLY A 108 -13.73 6.89 -13.18
C GLY A 108 -14.36 7.16 -11.81
N LEU A 109 -14.22 6.20 -10.87
CA LEU A 109 -14.71 6.37 -9.50
C LEU A 109 -13.89 7.44 -8.77
N ARG A 110 -14.56 8.30 -7.99
CA ARG A 110 -13.93 9.44 -7.30
C ARG A 110 -14.34 9.48 -5.83
N SER A 111 -13.48 10.01 -4.96
CA SER A 111 -13.79 10.12 -3.53
C SER A 111 -14.96 11.03 -3.18
N ASP A 112 -15.23 12.05 -3.99
CA ASP A 112 -16.38 12.95 -3.78
C ASP A 112 -17.73 12.27 -4.05
N ARG A 113 -17.72 11.04 -4.56
CA ARG A 113 -18.91 10.31 -5.02
C ARG A 113 -18.86 8.85 -4.59
N PRO A 114 -19.23 8.55 -3.34
CA PRO A 114 -19.10 7.21 -2.81
C PRO A 114 -20.02 6.23 -3.56
N LEU A 115 -19.41 5.16 -4.07
CA LEU A 115 -20.13 3.96 -4.50
C LEU A 115 -20.75 3.31 -3.26
N ARG A 116 -22.05 3.02 -3.29
CA ARG A 116 -22.73 2.25 -2.23
C ARG A 116 -23.08 0.87 -2.76
N LEU A 117 -22.27 -0.10 -2.39
CA LEU A 117 -22.61 -1.50 -2.48
C LEU A 117 -23.65 -1.78 -1.40
N THR A 118 -24.91 -1.98 -1.79
CA THR A 118 -25.91 -2.50 -0.84
C THR A 118 -25.44 -3.87 -0.42
N VAL A 119 -25.04 -3.94 0.85
CA VAL A 119 -24.27 -5.03 1.46
C VAL A 119 -24.85 -6.39 1.08
N PHE A 120 -24.07 -7.13 0.30
CA PHE A 120 -24.38 -8.45 -0.28
C PHE A 120 -24.47 -9.55 0.79
N ASP A 121 -25.26 -9.37 1.85
CA ASP A 121 -25.31 -10.24 3.04
C ASP A 121 -23.91 -10.55 3.62
N GLY A 122 -22.91 -9.67 3.41
CA GLY A 122 -21.53 -9.91 3.82
C GLY A 122 -20.76 -10.96 2.99
N ARG A 123 -21.23 -11.27 1.77
CA ARG A 123 -20.67 -12.35 0.94
C ARG A 123 -19.67 -11.92 -0.13
N LEU A 124 -19.55 -10.61 -0.41
CA LEU A 124 -18.51 -10.12 -1.31
C LEU A 124 -17.15 -10.31 -0.64
N TRP A 125 -16.30 -11.13 -1.26
CA TRP A 125 -14.98 -11.45 -0.72
C TRP A 125 -13.85 -10.80 -1.52
N SER A 126 -14.06 -10.41 -2.78
CA SER A 126 -13.09 -9.65 -3.57
C SER A 126 -13.68 -8.38 -4.19
N LEU A 127 -12.95 -7.28 -4.03
CA LEU A 127 -13.25 -5.98 -4.64
C LEU A 127 -11.99 -5.39 -5.27
N ASP A 128 -12.06 -5.11 -6.56
CA ASP A 128 -11.02 -4.40 -7.31
C ASP A 128 -11.52 -3.03 -7.76
N MET A 129 -10.88 -1.97 -7.26
CA MET A 129 -11.14 -0.58 -7.62
C MET A 129 -9.88 0.11 -8.12
N SER A 130 -8.96 -0.65 -8.71
CA SER A 130 -7.69 -0.12 -9.19
C SER A 130 -7.88 0.88 -10.34
N ASP A 131 -6.91 1.76 -10.56
CA ASP A 131 -6.87 2.72 -11.67
C ASP A 131 -8.09 3.67 -11.70
N ASN A 132 -8.51 4.17 -10.53
CA ASN A 132 -9.56 5.16 -10.37
C ASN A 132 -9.00 6.46 -9.73
N GLU A 133 -9.87 7.38 -9.32
CA GLU A 133 -9.51 8.64 -8.66
C GLU A 133 -9.91 8.64 -7.17
N LEU A 134 -9.71 7.50 -6.50
CA LEU A 134 -9.95 7.37 -5.06
C LEU A 134 -8.77 7.94 -4.25
N SER A 135 -9.07 8.43 -3.06
CA SER A 135 -8.14 9.06 -2.11
C SER A 135 -8.54 8.67 -0.69
N ASP A 136 -7.81 9.17 0.32
CA ASP A 136 -8.08 8.91 1.73
C ASP A 136 -9.53 9.22 2.15
N LEU A 137 -10.20 10.16 1.46
CA LEU A 137 -11.61 10.51 1.68
C LEU A 137 -12.58 9.34 1.37
N SER A 138 -12.15 8.37 0.57
CA SER A 138 -12.93 7.17 0.24
C SER A 138 -12.88 6.09 1.31
N VAL A 139 -11.92 6.14 2.26
CA VAL A 139 -11.68 5.04 3.20
C VAL A 139 -12.89 4.80 4.10
N GLU A 140 -13.41 5.83 4.78
CA GLU A 140 -14.56 5.66 5.69
C GLU A 140 -15.85 5.24 4.96
N PRO A 141 -16.25 5.89 3.84
CA PRO A 141 -17.44 5.48 3.10
C PRO A 141 -17.31 4.06 2.58
N LEU A 142 -16.11 3.60 2.21
CA LEU A 142 -15.88 2.24 1.73
C LEU A 142 -15.96 1.23 2.87
N MET A 143 -15.21 1.46 3.96
CA MET A 143 -15.07 0.50 5.05
C MET A 143 -16.37 0.34 5.85
N SER A 144 -17.18 1.39 5.97
CA SER A 144 -18.50 1.34 6.63
C SER A 144 -19.52 0.45 5.91
N GLN A 145 -19.24 -0.01 4.68
CA GLN A 145 -20.12 -0.91 3.93
C GLN A 145 -19.86 -2.39 4.22
N PHE A 146 -18.79 -2.72 4.93
CA PHE A 146 -18.40 -4.10 5.20
C PHE A 146 -18.46 -4.40 6.70
N ASN A 147 -18.75 -5.65 7.05
CA ASN A 147 -18.84 -6.09 8.44
C ASN A 147 -17.46 -6.45 8.99
N PHE A 148 -16.76 -5.45 9.54
CA PHE A 148 -15.49 -5.63 10.23
C PHE A 148 -15.62 -5.75 11.76
N ASP A 149 -16.84 -5.90 12.29
CA ASP A 149 -17.10 -5.84 13.74
C ASP A 149 -16.55 -7.02 14.53
N ARG A 150 -16.06 -8.07 13.85
CA ARG A 150 -15.51 -9.28 14.48
C ARG A 150 -14.01 -9.37 14.20
N PRO A 151 -13.14 -9.05 15.18
CA PRO A 151 -11.71 -9.26 15.01
C PRO A 151 -11.42 -10.75 14.84
N GLN A 152 -10.62 -11.09 13.83
CA GLN A 152 -10.24 -12.50 13.57
C GLN A 152 -9.07 -12.99 14.46
N ARG A 153 -8.69 -12.18 15.44
CA ARG A 153 -7.56 -12.44 16.32
C ARG A 153 -7.96 -13.32 17.50
N THR A 154 -7.13 -14.31 17.80
CA THR A 154 -7.18 -15.04 19.07
C THR A 154 -6.24 -14.39 20.12
N PRO A 155 -6.54 -14.46 21.42
CA PRO A 155 -5.63 -13.97 22.46
C PRO A 155 -4.38 -14.84 22.64
N GLN A 156 -4.28 -15.98 21.95
CA GLN A 156 -3.26 -17.02 22.15
C GLN A 156 -1.82 -16.54 21.92
N HIS A 157 -1.62 -15.62 20.97
CA HIS A 157 -0.29 -15.13 20.58
C HIS A 157 0.01 -13.72 21.08
N THR A 158 -0.74 -13.23 22.07
CA THR A 158 -0.60 -11.87 22.60
C THR A 158 0.80 -11.53 23.12
N LEU A 159 1.48 -12.50 23.73
CA LEU A 159 2.85 -12.33 24.24
C LEU A 159 3.89 -12.15 23.12
N THR A 160 3.60 -12.63 21.92
CA THR A 160 4.53 -12.59 20.80
C THR A 160 4.14 -11.59 19.72
N GLU A 161 2.84 -11.36 19.50
CA GLU A 161 2.34 -10.48 18.44
C GLU A 161 2.07 -9.06 18.93
N GLY A 162 1.90 -8.86 20.24
CA GLY A 162 1.53 -7.59 20.88
C GLY A 162 0.01 -7.40 20.98
N VAL A 163 -0.44 -6.37 21.71
CA VAL A 163 -1.87 -6.01 21.87
C VAL A 163 -2.14 -4.69 21.13
N VAL A 164 -3.31 -4.56 20.50
CA VAL A 164 -3.78 -3.23 20.10
C VAL A 164 -4.37 -2.56 21.32
N GLU A 165 -3.77 -1.46 21.74
CA GLU A 165 -4.35 -0.60 22.76
C GLU A 165 -5.11 0.52 22.09
N TYR A 166 -6.38 0.66 22.46
CA TYR A 166 -7.25 1.75 22.00
C TYR A 166 -7.36 2.79 23.09
N TRP A 167 -6.99 4.01 22.77
CA TRP A 167 -7.04 5.13 23.69
C TRP A 167 -8.37 5.85 23.49
N THR A 168 -9.36 5.49 24.31
CA THR A 168 -10.74 5.99 24.24
C THR A 168 -10.97 7.23 25.13
N GLU A 169 -9.98 7.60 25.94
CA GLU A 169 -10.01 8.74 26.87
C GLU A 169 -10.09 10.10 26.15
N PHE A 170 -9.99 10.11 24.83
CA PHE A 170 -9.94 11.29 23.95
C PHE A 170 -11.31 11.88 23.60
N GLY A 171 -12.35 11.48 24.32
CA GLY A 171 -13.75 11.67 23.95
C GLY A 171 -14.12 10.75 22.78
N GLY A 172 -15.40 10.37 22.64
CA GLY A 172 -15.87 9.41 21.63
C GLY A 172 -15.72 9.84 20.16
N HIS A 173 -14.87 10.82 19.86
CA HIS A 173 -14.64 11.43 18.55
C HIS A 173 -13.24 11.19 17.98
N ILE A 174 -12.26 10.77 18.79
CA ILE A 174 -10.88 10.50 18.34
C ILE A 174 -10.41 9.18 18.96
N TYR A 175 -10.17 8.16 18.13
CA TYR A 175 -9.63 6.87 18.55
C TYR A 175 -8.18 6.77 18.11
N PHE A 176 -7.26 6.90 19.07
CA PHE A 176 -5.87 6.52 18.81
C PHE A 176 -5.69 5.04 19.09
N SER A 177 -4.86 4.39 18.28
CA SER A 177 -4.45 3.02 18.51
C SER A 177 -2.94 2.89 18.40
N SER A 178 -2.37 2.11 19.31
CA SER A 178 -0.96 1.74 19.30
C SER A 178 -0.82 0.24 19.50
N VAL A 179 0.30 -0.31 19.04
CA VAL A 179 0.67 -1.67 19.40
C VAL A 179 1.43 -1.59 20.72
N LEU A 180 0.81 -2.10 21.78
CA LEU A 180 1.47 -2.35 23.04
C LEU A 180 2.28 -3.64 22.93
N GLU A 181 3.60 -3.52 23.05
CA GLU A 181 4.49 -4.66 23.02
C GLU A 181 4.66 -5.24 24.42
N THR A 182 4.27 -6.50 24.59
CA THR A 182 4.40 -7.22 25.87
C THR A 182 5.85 -7.54 26.21
N HIS A 183 6.72 -7.69 25.20
CA HIS A 183 8.16 -7.83 25.33
C HIS A 183 8.81 -7.18 24.11
N GLY A 184 9.85 -6.36 24.29
CA GLY A 184 10.66 -5.69 23.24
C GLY A 184 11.41 -6.69 22.33
N SER A 185 10.63 -7.55 21.71
CA SER A 185 10.97 -8.72 20.90
C SER A 185 10.49 -8.53 19.47
N SER A 186 9.81 -7.43 19.18
CA SER A 186 9.19 -7.14 17.89
C SER A 186 10.13 -6.43 16.92
N ASP A 187 11.23 -5.91 17.43
CA ASP A 187 12.23 -5.13 16.73
C ASP A 187 13.46 -5.95 16.31
N VAL A 188 13.49 -7.22 16.70
CA VAL A 188 14.52 -8.21 16.36
C VAL A 188 13.84 -9.43 15.78
N PHE A 189 14.47 -10.02 14.76
CA PHE A 189 14.07 -11.32 14.22
C PHE A 189 14.19 -12.38 15.34
N LEU A 190 13.06 -12.82 15.90
CA LEU A 190 12.99 -13.68 17.07
C LEU A 190 12.04 -14.84 16.79
N PRO A 191 12.55 -15.89 16.13
CA PRO A 191 11.75 -17.02 15.76
C PRO A 191 11.34 -17.85 16.97
N GLY A 192 10.12 -18.38 16.94
CA GLY A 192 9.55 -19.15 18.06
C GLY A 192 8.04 -19.30 17.92
N ALA A 193 7.31 -19.07 19.02
CA ALA A 193 5.84 -19.26 19.07
C ALA A 193 5.03 -18.41 18.06
N ARG A 194 5.66 -17.42 17.41
CA ARG A 194 5.07 -16.63 16.31
C ARG A 194 4.78 -17.45 15.04
N TYR A 195 5.49 -18.57 14.85
CA TYR A 195 5.31 -19.45 13.69
C TYR A 195 4.30 -20.58 13.95
N LEU A 196 3.75 -20.68 15.16
CA LEU A 196 2.75 -21.69 15.47
C LEU A 196 1.39 -21.25 14.94
N VAL A 197 0.66 -22.19 14.36
CA VAL A 197 -0.75 -22.02 14.02
C VAL A 197 -1.59 -21.93 15.30
N ASP A 198 -2.65 -21.14 15.25
CA ASP A 198 -3.62 -21.01 16.34
C ASP A 198 -4.26 -22.36 16.67
N VAL A 199 -4.45 -22.60 17.97
CA VAL A 199 -5.16 -23.78 18.43
C VAL A 199 -6.62 -23.69 17.94
N PRO A 200 -7.16 -24.77 17.33
CA PRO A 200 -8.55 -24.80 16.87
C PRO A 200 -9.52 -24.41 17.98
N ALA A 201 -10.55 -23.64 17.62
CA ALA A 201 -11.61 -23.31 18.55
C ALA A 201 -12.50 -24.55 18.79
N PHE A 202 -12.57 -25.02 20.04
CA PHE A 202 -13.50 -26.06 20.44
C PHE A 202 -14.76 -25.40 21.02
N ARG A 203 -15.95 -25.82 20.55
CA ARG A 203 -17.21 -25.43 21.20
C ARG A 203 -17.29 -26.09 22.57
N ILE A 204 -17.49 -25.29 23.62
CA ILE A 204 -17.73 -25.80 24.98
C ILE A 204 -19.22 -26.14 25.14
N LEU A 205 -20.11 -25.35 24.52
CA LEU A 205 -21.56 -25.59 24.46
C LEU A 205 -22.09 -25.49 23.02
N ALA A 206 -23.20 -26.16 22.73
CA ALA A 206 -23.80 -26.20 21.39
C ALA A 206 -24.32 -24.84 20.90
N GLU A 207 -24.61 -23.92 21.83
CA GLU A 207 -25.17 -22.59 21.57
C GLU A 207 -24.12 -21.47 21.48
N ASP A 208 -22.84 -21.77 21.79
CA ASP A 208 -21.79 -20.76 21.70
C ASP A 208 -21.48 -20.44 20.22
N PRO A 209 -21.40 -19.15 19.83
CA PRO A 209 -20.94 -18.79 18.50
C PRO A 209 -19.52 -19.33 18.30
N VAL A 210 -19.25 -19.94 17.14
CA VAL A 210 -17.90 -20.39 16.79
C VAL A 210 -16.99 -19.16 16.82
N PRO A 211 -15.92 -19.16 17.64
CA PRO A 211 -14.92 -18.11 17.56
C PRO A 211 -14.36 -18.09 16.13
N LEU A 212 -14.37 -16.93 15.48
CA LEU A 212 -13.72 -16.83 14.17
C LEU A 212 -12.23 -17.11 14.36
N VAL A 213 -11.74 -18.20 13.76
CA VAL A 213 -10.33 -18.58 13.81
C VAL A 213 -9.67 -18.05 12.54
N ARG A 214 -8.60 -17.28 12.69
CA ARG A 214 -7.75 -16.87 11.55
C ARG A 214 -7.21 -18.09 10.80
N SER A 215 -7.03 -17.95 9.49
CA SER A 215 -6.54 -19.00 8.60
C SER A 215 -5.26 -19.64 9.14
N ASP A 216 -5.17 -20.97 9.11
CA ASP A 216 -3.94 -21.70 9.42
C ASP A 216 -2.92 -21.68 8.27
N GLY A 217 -3.31 -21.12 7.12
CA GLY A 217 -2.50 -21.03 5.92
C GLY A 217 -2.32 -22.37 5.17
N SER A 218 -3.06 -23.42 5.55
CA SER A 218 -2.99 -24.75 4.91
C SER A 218 -3.65 -24.78 3.52
N VAL A 219 -4.75 -24.05 3.35
CA VAL A 219 -5.47 -23.89 2.09
C VAL A 219 -4.90 -22.69 1.33
N PRO A 220 -4.63 -22.75 0.02
CA PRO A 220 -4.15 -21.59 -0.74
C PRO A 220 -5.12 -20.41 -0.67
N VAL A 221 -4.59 -19.19 -0.85
CA VAL A 221 -5.44 -17.99 -1.00
C VAL A 221 -6.34 -18.19 -2.22
N ARG A 222 -7.63 -17.89 -2.07
CA ARG A 222 -8.62 -18.09 -3.14
C ARG A 222 -8.31 -17.18 -4.33
N SER A 223 -8.49 -17.69 -5.54
CA SER A 223 -8.26 -16.89 -6.75
C SER A 223 -9.49 -16.06 -7.09
N ASP A 224 -9.31 -14.76 -7.26
CA ASP A 224 -10.35 -13.81 -7.68
C ASP A 224 -10.22 -13.40 -9.16
N THR A 225 -9.36 -14.09 -9.91
CA THR A 225 -9.22 -13.95 -11.36
C THR A 225 -10.35 -14.66 -12.11
N LEU A 226 -10.58 -14.26 -13.37
CA LEU A 226 -11.56 -14.89 -14.25
C LEU A 226 -11.27 -16.40 -14.43
N ASP A 227 -10.02 -16.75 -14.73
CA ASP A 227 -9.62 -18.16 -14.87
C ASP A 227 -9.79 -18.93 -13.56
N GLY A 228 -9.52 -18.27 -12.43
CA GLY A 228 -9.71 -18.85 -11.10
C GLY A 228 -11.16 -19.21 -10.83
N ILE A 229 -12.10 -18.30 -11.07
CA ILE A 229 -13.52 -18.58 -10.83
C ILE A 229 -14.08 -19.60 -11.82
N LEU A 230 -13.66 -19.56 -13.09
CA LEU A 230 -14.04 -20.58 -14.07
C LEU A 230 -13.53 -21.96 -13.66
N SER A 231 -12.31 -22.04 -13.13
CA SER A 231 -11.75 -23.29 -12.60
C SER A 231 -12.51 -23.80 -11.37
N ILE A 232 -12.99 -22.92 -10.49
CA ILE A 232 -13.78 -23.31 -9.31
C ILE A 232 -15.15 -23.84 -9.76
N LEU A 233 -15.83 -23.13 -10.66
CA LEU A 233 -17.16 -23.49 -11.13
C LEU A 233 -17.20 -24.74 -12.00
N SER A 234 -16.06 -25.15 -12.56
CA SER A 234 -15.93 -26.38 -13.36
C SER A 234 -15.84 -27.66 -12.51
N GLN A 235 -15.74 -27.56 -11.19
CA GLN A 235 -15.70 -28.71 -10.28
C GLN A 235 -17.12 -29.20 -9.94
N ASP A 236 -17.28 -30.49 -9.62
CA ASP A 236 -18.59 -31.12 -9.35
C ASP A 236 -19.40 -30.43 -8.24
N ASP A 237 -18.71 -29.84 -7.25
CA ASP A 237 -19.29 -29.03 -6.17
C ASP A 237 -19.04 -27.51 -6.35
N GLY A 238 -18.75 -27.03 -7.56
CA GLY A 238 -18.20 -25.68 -7.80
C GLY A 238 -19.05 -24.52 -7.27
N ILE A 239 -20.38 -24.63 -7.35
CA ILE A 239 -21.31 -23.62 -6.78
C ILE A 239 -21.25 -23.66 -5.25
N ALA A 240 -21.25 -24.86 -4.68
CA ALA A 240 -21.09 -25.06 -3.24
C ALA A 240 -19.70 -24.59 -2.77
N ALA A 241 -18.64 -24.75 -3.56
CA ALA A 241 -17.30 -24.24 -3.26
C ALA A 241 -17.23 -22.70 -3.33
N ALA A 242 -18.00 -22.07 -4.23
CA ALA A 242 -18.16 -20.63 -4.32
C ALA A 242 -19.08 -20.04 -3.22
N ASP A 243 -20.04 -20.82 -2.73
CA ASP A 243 -20.98 -20.44 -1.66
C ASP A 243 -20.51 -20.81 -0.24
N HIS A 244 -19.71 -21.86 -0.08
CA HIS A 244 -19.20 -22.33 1.20
C HIS A 244 -17.89 -21.62 1.55
N LEU A 245 -18.06 -20.53 2.27
CA LEU A 245 -17.28 -20.30 3.47
C LEU A 245 -18.22 -20.50 4.64
N PRO A 246 -18.12 -21.61 5.40
CA PRO A 246 -18.50 -21.54 6.80
C PRO A 246 -17.70 -20.35 7.38
N ASP A 247 -18.41 -19.31 7.83
CA ASP A 247 -17.85 -18.17 8.55
C ASP A 247 -17.13 -17.03 7.77
N SER A 248 -17.16 -16.97 6.42
CA SER A 248 -16.70 -15.72 5.75
C SER A 248 -17.73 -14.63 5.84
N ASN A 249 -17.54 -13.78 6.83
CA ASN A 249 -18.26 -12.54 6.96
C ASN A 249 -17.35 -11.44 6.38
N GLY A 250 -17.43 -11.19 5.07
CA GLY A 250 -16.90 -9.97 4.48
C GLY A 250 -15.73 -10.07 3.51
N LEU A 251 -15.13 -8.90 3.26
CA LEU A 251 -14.13 -8.64 2.24
C LEU A 251 -12.77 -9.21 2.66
N THR A 252 -12.18 -10.07 1.82
CA THR A 252 -10.86 -10.68 2.07
C THR A 252 -9.80 -10.26 1.05
N HIS A 253 -10.21 -9.82 -0.14
CA HIS A 253 -9.33 -9.37 -1.23
C HIS A 253 -9.67 -7.94 -1.59
N LEU A 254 -8.65 -7.08 -1.61
CA LEU A 254 -8.82 -5.66 -1.91
C LEU A 254 -7.69 -5.16 -2.79
N HIS A 255 -8.06 -4.61 -3.96
CA HIS A 255 -7.14 -4.04 -4.92
C HIS A 255 -7.42 -2.54 -5.11
N LEU A 256 -6.40 -1.72 -4.84
CA LEU A 256 -6.47 -0.25 -4.80
C LEU A 256 -5.35 0.43 -5.60
N SER A 257 -4.58 -0.33 -6.39
CA SER A 257 -3.48 0.18 -7.21
C SER A 257 -3.91 1.32 -8.14
N GLY A 258 -2.99 2.22 -8.50
CA GLY A 258 -3.28 3.31 -9.44
C GLY A 258 -4.23 4.41 -8.95
N ASN A 259 -4.55 4.45 -7.66
CA ASN A 259 -5.36 5.52 -7.03
C ASN A 259 -4.46 6.59 -6.36
N GLN A 260 -5.08 7.55 -5.65
CA GLN A 260 -4.43 8.69 -4.98
C GLN A 260 -4.42 8.55 -3.45
N PHE A 261 -4.36 7.32 -2.93
CA PHE A 261 -4.25 7.08 -1.49
C PHE A 261 -2.89 7.55 -0.96
N SER A 262 -2.88 8.08 0.26
CA SER A 262 -1.67 8.27 1.03
C SER A 262 -1.32 7.02 1.84
N ALA A 263 -0.08 6.92 2.29
CA ALA A 263 0.35 5.85 3.19
C ALA A 263 -0.45 5.83 4.50
N ALA A 264 -0.85 7.01 5.01
CA ALA A 264 -1.71 7.13 6.19
C ALA A 264 -3.16 6.70 5.91
N GLY A 265 -3.68 6.96 4.72
CA GLY A 265 -4.99 6.48 4.27
C GLY A 265 -5.04 4.96 4.22
N ILE A 266 -4.03 4.32 3.63
CA ILE A 266 -3.89 2.85 3.60
C ILE A 266 -3.73 2.27 5.01
N GLN A 267 -2.95 2.92 5.88
CA GLN A 267 -2.85 2.50 7.28
C GLN A 267 -4.23 2.50 7.97
N THR A 268 -5.00 3.56 7.78
CA THR A 268 -6.34 3.71 8.37
C THR A 268 -7.29 2.63 7.86
N LEU A 269 -7.24 2.36 6.56
CA LEU A 269 -8.01 1.30 5.92
C LEU A 269 -7.69 -0.06 6.54
N LEU A 270 -6.41 -0.41 6.66
CA LEU A 270 -6.01 -1.71 7.22
C LEU A 270 -6.40 -1.84 8.71
N HIS A 271 -6.29 -0.76 9.50
CA HIS A 271 -6.78 -0.76 10.88
C HIS A 271 -8.29 -1.02 10.96
N GLN A 272 -9.08 -0.46 10.05
CA GLN A 272 -10.54 -0.64 9.99
C GLN A 272 -10.94 -2.04 9.51
N SER A 273 -10.06 -2.77 8.82
CA SER A 273 -10.34 -4.11 8.29
C SER A 273 -10.33 -5.24 9.33
N THR A 274 -9.92 -4.94 10.57
CA THR A 274 -9.84 -5.87 11.72
C THR A 274 -9.18 -7.23 11.44
N GLY A 275 -8.26 -7.25 10.47
CA GLY A 275 -7.47 -8.41 10.09
C GLY A 275 -8.15 -9.40 9.16
N GLN A 276 -9.29 -9.04 8.54
CA GLN A 276 -10.02 -9.91 7.60
C GLN A 276 -9.35 -10.04 6.22
N ILE A 277 -8.55 -9.05 5.82
CA ILE A 277 -7.90 -9.03 4.50
C ILE A 277 -6.83 -10.13 4.42
N GLU A 278 -6.99 -11.02 3.45
CA GLU A 278 -6.04 -12.07 3.06
C GLU A 278 -5.11 -11.63 1.93
N HIS A 279 -5.65 -10.86 0.98
CA HIS A 279 -4.93 -10.33 -0.17
C HIS A 279 -5.10 -8.81 -0.25
N PHE A 280 -3.98 -8.10 -0.23
CA PHE A 280 -3.96 -6.65 -0.38
C PHE A 280 -3.03 -6.21 -1.51
N ASP A 281 -3.56 -5.42 -2.44
CA ASP A 281 -2.82 -4.83 -3.55
C ASP A 281 -2.96 -3.30 -3.55
N CYS A 282 -1.83 -2.61 -3.36
CA CYS A 282 -1.72 -1.17 -3.57
C CYS A 282 -0.28 -0.84 -3.99
N ASP A 283 -0.07 -0.66 -5.28
CA ASP A 283 1.25 -0.49 -5.89
C ASP A 283 1.94 0.81 -5.47
N SER A 284 1.20 1.89 -5.31
CA SER A 284 1.74 3.20 -5.05
C SER A 284 0.83 3.99 -4.11
N MET A 285 1.45 4.69 -3.16
CA MET A 285 0.76 5.60 -2.27
C MET A 285 1.63 6.82 -2.01
N CYS A 286 1.01 7.98 -1.94
CA CYS A 286 1.71 9.22 -1.57
C CYS A 286 2.26 9.06 -0.14
N LEU A 287 3.55 9.38 0.05
CA LEU A 287 4.20 9.26 1.35
C LEU A 287 3.54 10.18 2.40
N TYR A 288 2.98 11.30 1.94
CA TYR A 288 2.26 12.28 2.74
C TYR A 288 0.78 12.32 2.35
N PRO A 289 -0.09 12.69 3.30
CA PRO A 289 -1.47 13.00 2.98
C PRO A 289 -1.53 14.20 2.01
N PRO A 290 -2.45 14.19 1.03
CA PRO A 290 -2.53 15.26 0.04
C PRO A 290 -2.93 16.60 0.68
N SER A 291 -2.19 17.66 0.32
CA SER A 291 -2.41 19.03 0.80
C SER A 291 -3.85 19.48 0.53
N GLY A 292 -4.59 19.89 1.57
CA GLY A 292 -5.94 20.48 1.41
C GLY A 292 -7.13 19.54 1.54
N HIS A 293 -6.93 18.22 1.71
CA HIS A 293 -8.03 17.27 1.93
C HIS A 293 -8.61 17.27 3.36
N TYR A 294 -8.12 18.15 4.24
CA TYR A 294 -8.65 18.37 5.59
C TYR A 294 -9.49 19.65 5.70
N CYS A 295 -10.03 20.16 4.60
CA CYS A 295 -11.13 21.14 4.68
C CYS A 295 -12.38 20.41 5.19
N VAL A 296 -12.62 20.53 6.49
CA VAL A 296 -13.88 20.12 7.10
C VAL A 296 -14.95 21.12 6.64
N ASP A 297 -15.86 20.67 5.77
CA ASP A 297 -17.13 21.35 5.57
C ASP A 297 -17.86 21.37 6.93
N GLU A 298 -18.07 22.57 7.49
CA GLU A 298 -18.81 22.80 8.74
C GLU A 298 -20.26 22.28 8.70
N ILE A 299 -20.73 21.82 7.54
CA ILE A 299 -22.13 21.53 7.24
C ILE A 299 -22.47 20.03 7.44
N LEU A 300 -21.47 19.14 7.45
CA LEU A 300 -21.70 17.70 7.65
C LEU A 300 -21.04 17.25 8.95
N ASP A 301 -21.88 16.91 9.93
CA ASP A 301 -21.58 16.34 11.25
C ASP A 301 -20.95 14.92 11.16
N ARG A 302 -20.01 14.75 10.24
CA ARG A 302 -19.36 13.49 9.88
C ARG A 302 -17.99 13.39 10.52
N ARG A 303 -18.05 12.57 11.56
CA ARG A 303 -17.05 12.12 12.51
C ARG A 303 -15.91 11.36 11.81
N TYR A 304 -14.72 11.45 12.38
CA TYR A 304 -13.46 10.77 12.01
C TYR A 304 -12.70 11.37 10.82
N LEU A 305 -12.20 12.59 11.01
CA LEU A 305 -11.07 13.11 10.22
C LEU A 305 -9.84 13.19 11.12
N HIS A 306 -8.72 12.68 10.59
CA HIS A 306 -7.39 12.63 11.20
C HIS A 306 -6.90 14.00 11.73
N PRO A 307 -5.95 14.00 12.69
CA PRO A 307 -5.78 15.06 13.67
C PRO A 307 -5.09 16.29 13.09
N THR A 308 -5.60 17.46 13.53
CA THR A 308 -4.92 18.76 13.54
C THR A 308 -4.02 19.10 12.36
N TYR A 309 -4.60 19.70 11.33
CA TYR A 309 -3.85 20.44 10.33
C TYR A 309 -3.71 21.89 10.79
N THR A 310 -2.48 22.32 11.12
CA THR A 310 -2.22 23.74 11.41
C THR A 310 -2.11 24.61 10.16
N GLY A 311 -2.00 23.99 8.98
CA GLY A 311 -1.84 24.68 7.71
C GLY A 311 -0.53 25.45 7.57
N LYS A 312 0.44 25.14 8.45
CA LYS A 312 1.72 25.83 8.52
C LYS A 312 2.78 25.19 7.64
N LEU A 313 2.62 23.93 7.27
CA LEU A 313 3.49 23.27 6.31
C LEU A 313 2.74 23.04 4.99
N ARG A 314 3.41 23.33 3.88
CA ARG A 314 2.92 23.02 2.54
C ARG A 314 3.96 22.22 1.80
N ILE A 315 3.49 21.12 1.20
CA ILE A 315 4.31 20.33 0.28
C ILE A 315 4.28 20.96 -1.10
N SER A 316 5.44 20.99 -1.75
CA SER A 316 5.55 21.46 -3.11
C SER A 316 4.78 20.55 -4.07
N GLU A 317 3.92 21.13 -4.90
CA GLU A 317 3.18 20.41 -5.93
C GLU A 317 4.08 19.87 -7.05
N SER A 318 5.30 20.41 -7.18
CA SER A 318 6.28 19.97 -8.18
C SER A 318 7.05 18.71 -7.78
N VAL A 319 6.93 18.28 -6.52
CA VAL A 319 7.57 17.06 -6.01
C VAL A 319 6.48 16.09 -5.60
N LYS A 320 6.52 14.86 -6.12
CA LYS A 320 5.69 13.76 -5.64
C LYS A 320 6.57 12.68 -5.03
N LEU A 321 6.30 12.30 -3.78
CA LEU A 321 7.00 11.21 -3.10
C LEU A 321 6.02 10.06 -2.87
N TYR A 322 6.38 8.87 -3.33
CA TYR A 322 5.59 7.66 -3.18
C TYR A 322 6.31 6.64 -2.29
N GLY A 323 5.56 5.97 -1.42
CA GLY A 323 6.08 4.92 -0.57
C GLY A 323 5.35 4.72 0.75
N PHE A 324 5.77 3.69 1.48
CA PHE A 324 5.17 3.21 2.73
C PHE A 324 6.21 3.13 3.88
N SER A 325 7.08 4.14 3.99
CA SER A 325 8.15 4.16 5.01
C SER A 325 7.58 4.43 6.41
N GLY A 326 8.07 3.72 7.43
CA GLY A 326 7.68 3.93 8.83
C GLY A 326 6.30 3.38 9.24
N LEU A 327 5.64 2.62 8.35
CA LEU A 327 4.31 2.06 8.58
C LEU A 327 4.24 0.52 8.53
N SER A 328 5.39 -0.16 8.44
CA SER A 328 5.49 -1.63 8.35
C SER A 328 4.78 -2.39 9.46
N GLN A 329 4.56 -1.77 10.63
CA GLN A 329 3.83 -2.34 11.76
C GLN A 329 2.37 -2.67 11.46
N VAL A 330 1.75 -2.03 10.46
CA VAL A 330 0.35 -2.29 10.06
C VAL A 330 0.18 -3.71 9.52
N PHE A 331 1.25 -4.30 8.99
CA PHE A 331 1.22 -5.65 8.44
C PHE A 331 1.45 -6.72 9.49
N ARG A 332 1.73 -6.36 10.75
CA ARG A 332 1.86 -7.35 11.83
C ARG A 332 0.54 -8.11 12.03
N PRO A 333 0.57 -9.37 12.48
CA PRO A 333 -0.64 -10.16 12.73
C PRO A 333 -1.63 -9.50 13.70
N VAL A 334 -1.17 -8.59 14.57
CA VAL A 334 -2.02 -7.80 15.47
C VAL A 334 -3.03 -6.90 14.74
N TRP A 335 -2.70 -6.45 13.53
CA TRP A 335 -3.56 -5.63 12.66
C TRP A 335 -4.04 -6.41 11.43
N SER A 336 -3.12 -7.16 10.82
CA SER A 336 -3.30 -7.88 9.56
C SER A 336 -3.23 -9.40 9.81
N SER A 337 -4.15 -9.91 10.62
CA SER A 337 -4.12 -11.29 11.15
C SER A 337 -4.18 -12.38 10.08
N ASN A 338 -4.88 -12.15 8.97
CA ASN A 338 -5.02 -13.12 7.87
C ASN A 338 -4.25 -12.75 6.62
N LEU A 339 -3.46 -11.68 6.64
CA LEU A 339 -2.75 -11.25 5.45
C LEU A 339 -1.74 -12.31 5.01
N ARG A 340 -1.92 -12.81 3.80
CA ARG A 340 -1.14 -13.90 3.21
C ARG A 340 -0.50 -13.51 1.88
N SER A 341 -1.08 -12.57 1.16
CA SER A 341 -0.53 -12.02 -0.07
C SER A 341 -0.55 -10.50 -0.03
N LEU A 342 0.61 -9.89 -0.28
CA LEU A 342 0.79 -8.45 -0.25
C LEU A 342 1.52 -7.98 -1.52
N ARG A 343 0.89 -7.09 -2.30
CA ARG A 343 1.54 -6.34 -3.38
C ARG A 343 1.61 -4.87 -2.97
N ILE A 344 2.82 -4.35 -2.79
CA ILE A 344 3.04 -3.02 -2.23
C ILE A 344 4.37 -2.40 -2.67
N HIS A 345 4.46 -1.07 -2.61
CA HIS A 345 5.68 -0.30 -2.89
C HIS A 345 6.93 -0.83 -2.17
N HIS A 346 8.05 -0.96 -2.89
CA HIS A 346 9.32 -1.51 -2.39
C HIS A 346 9.91 -0.79 -1.16
N SER A 347 9.50 0.45 -0.92
CA SER A 347 9.92 1.22 0.24
C SER A 347 9.48 0.62 1.58
N VAL A 348 8.50 -0.29 1.60
CA VAL A 348 8.16 -1.03 2.83
C VAL A 348 9.35 -1.84 3.37
N VAL A 349 10.19 -2.38 2.46
CA VAL A 349 11.40 -3.16 2.78
C VAL A 349 12.67 -2.31 2.76
N THR A 350 12.67 -1.23 1.96
CA THR A 350 13.90 -0.48 1.66
C THR A 350 13.93 0.91 2.30
N ASN A 351 12.83 1.45 2.80
CA ASN A 351 12.66 2.86 3.18
C ASN A 351 13.00 3.88 2.08
N ILE A 352 13.33 3.45 0.86
CA ILE A 352 13.68 4.32 -0.27
C ILE A 352 12.38 4.65 -1.00
N PRO A 353 11.91 5.91 -1.00
CA PRO A 353 10.70 6.28 -1.71
C PRO A 353 10.96 6.44 -3.21
N THR A 354 9.91 6.37 -4.01
CA THR A 354 9.95 6.80 -5.41
C THR A 354 9.73 8.31 -5.47
N VAL A 355 10.67 9.04 -6.07
CA VAL A 355 10.63 10.49 -6.24
C VAL A 355 10.19 10.79 -7.67
N ARG A 356 9.18 11.62 -7.87
CA ARG A 356 8.79 12.11 -9.20
C ARG A 356 8.82 13.64 -9.22
N ILE A 357 9.65 14.18 -10.11
CA ILE A 357 9.80 15.61 -10.34
C ILE A 357 9.78 15.82 -11.85
N PRO A 358 8.83 16.60 -12.43
CA PRO A 358 8.61 16.68 -13.87
C PRO A 358 9.85 17.04 -14.70
N ASP A 359 10.74 17.89 -14.15
CA ASP A 359 11.89 18.45 -14.88
C ASP A 359 13.21 17.66 -14.71
N LEU A 360 13.18 16.49 -14.06
CA LEU A 360 14.38 15.70 -13.75
C LEU A 360 14.38 14.34 -14.45
N GLY A 361 15.56 13.88 -14.87
CA GLY A 361 15.71 12.52 -15.41
C GLY A 361 15.58 11.42 -14.35
N ASP A 362 15.26 10.19 -14.77
CA ASP A 362 15.07 9.04 -13.87
C ASP A 362 16.27 8.82 -12.93
N ILE A 363 17.51 8.98 -13.44
CA ILE A 363 18.75 8.85 -12.65
C ILE A 363 18.83 9.87 -11.52
N GLU A 364 18.42 11.10 -11.79
CA GLU A 364 18.47 12.19 -10.81
C GLU A 364 17.44 11.97 -9.71
N GLN A 365 16.25 11.50 -10.10
CA GLN A 365 15.20 11.10 -9.17
C GLN A 365 15.69 9.98 -8.23
N ILE A 366 16.34 8.95 -8.79
CA ILE A 366 16.95 7.86 -8.00
C ILE A 366 18.05 8.40 -7.08
N TYR A 367 18.91 9.29 -7.58
CA TYR A 367 19.96 9.91 -6.78
C TYR A 367 19.38 10.68 -5.58
N PHE A 368 18.32 11.47 -5.80
CA PHE A 368 17.65 12.18 -4.72
C PHE A 368 17.02 11.23 -3.70
N ALA A 369 16.36 10.17 -4.17
CA ALA A 369 15.78 9.14 -3.31
C ALA A 369 16.83 8.50 -2.39
N GLU A 370 17.94 8.00 -2.94
CA GLU A 370 18.94 7.23 -2.20
C GLU A 370 19.95 8.09 -1.42
N LYS A 371 20.36 9.26 -1.93
CA LYS A 371 21.45 10.05 -1.34
C LYS A 371 20.98 11.25 -0.54
N ARG A 372 19.77 11.77 -0.80
CA ARG A 372 19.26 12.97 -0.12
C ARG A 372 18.10 12.69 0.81
N ILE A 373 17.18 11.81 0.42
CA ILE A 373 15.96 11.52 1.20
C ILE A 373 16.16 10.34 2.16
N LEU A 374 16.69 9.22 1.66
CA LEU A 374 16.91 8.01 2.46
C LEU A 374 17.62 8.26 3.79
N PRO A 375 18.71 9.07 3.90
CA PRO A 375 19.39 9.24 5.18
C PRO A 375 18.47 9.75 6.29
N GLY A 376 17.61 10.72 5.99
CA GLY A 376 16.66 11.26 6.98
C GLY A 376 15.57 10.26 7.33
N LEU A 377 15.10 9.47 6.35
CA LEU A 377 14.15 8.38 6.60
C LEU A 377 14.76 7.25 7.43
N ASP A 378 16.04 6.90 7.24
CA ASP A 378 16.70 5.87 8.05
C ASP A 378 16.95 6.33 9.49
N TRP A 379 17.16 7.63 9.72
CA TRP A 379 17.17 8.21 11.07
C TRP A 379 15.79 8.19 11.73
N ALA A 380 14.72 8.44 10.97
CA ALA A 380 13.35 8.51 11.49
C ALA A 380 12.70 7.13 11.67
N TYR A 381 13.03 6.19 10.77
CA TYR A 381 12.35 4.91 10.59
C TYR A 381 13.39 3.79 10.43
N SER A 382 14.19 3.58 11.47
CA SER A 382 15.33 2.66 11.44
C SER A 382 14.99 1.18 11.15
N LEU A 383 13.74 0.77 11.33
CA LEU A 383 13.28 -0.61 11.15
C LEU A 383 12.41 -0.71 9.89
N ALA A 384 12.95 -1.29 8.81
CA ALA A 384 12.13 -1.65 7.65
C ALA A 384 11.32 -2.94 7.92
N PHE A 385 10.40 -3.29 7.01
CA PHE A 385 9.66 -4.55 7.13
C PHE A 385 10.60 -5.77 7.09
N LEU A 386 10.45 -6.65 8.09
CA LEU A 386 11.17 -7.93 8.16
C LEU A 386 10.20 -9.08 7.86
N PRO A 387 10.66 -10.19 7.26
CA PRO A 387 9.81 -11.36 7.01
C PRO A 387 9.11 -11.92 8.26
N ASP A 388 9.76 -11.77 9.43
CA ASP A 388 9.24 -12.22 10.73
C ASP A 388 8.24 -11.26 11.38
N MET A 389 8.05 -10.05 10.82
CA MET A 389 7.02 -9.12 11.30
C MET A 389 5.62 -9.68 11.03
N ASN A 390 5.45 -10.47 9.97
CA ASN A 390 4.24 -11.25 9.73
C ASN A 390 4.59 -12.65 9.20
N PRO A 391 4.72 -13.65 10.10
CA PRO A 391 4.98 -15.04 9.72
C PRO A 391 3.90 -15.71 8.86
N ARG A 392 2.72 -15.08 8.73
CA ARG A 392 1.59 -15.60 7.95
C ARG A 392 1.63 -15.14 6.49
N LEU A 393 2.46 -14.13 6.18
CA LEU A 393 2.64 -13.66 4.83
C LEU A 393 3.37 -14.71 4.00
N GLN A 394 2.73 -15.20 2.93
CA GLN A 394 3.25 -16.25 2.05
C GLN A 394 3.77 -15.68 0.73
N SER A 395 3.16 -14.60 0.25
CA SER A 395 3.48 -13.93 -1.01
C SER A 395 3.71 -12.44 -0.80
N LEU A 396 4.84 -11.93 -1.30
CA LEU A 396 5.18 -10.51 -1.30
C LEU A 396 5.60 -10.09 -2.71
N THR A 397 4.94 -9.07 -3.24
CA THR A 397 5.33 -8.41 -4.48
C THR A 397 5.73 -6.98 -4.16
N LEU A 398 6.99 -6.64 -4.42
CA LEU A 398 7.51 -5.28 -4.26
C LEU A 398 7.38 -4.55 -5.59
N THR A 399 6.59 -3.48 -5.60
CA THR A 399 6.33 -2.65 -6.79
C THR A 399 7.27 -1.46 -6.87
N HIS A 400 7.33 -0.83 -8.04
CA HIS A 400 8.15 0.36 -8.32
C HIS A 400 9.63 0.19 -8.00
N VAL A 401 10.20 -1.01 -8.15
CA VAL A 401 11.63 -1.23 -7.85
C VAL A 401 12.47 -0.54 -8.94
N PRO A 402 13.30 0.47 -8.61
CA PRO A 402 14.15 1.10 -9.61
C PRO A 402 15.09 0.09 -10.29
N ARG A 403 15.27 0.19 -11.62
CA ARG A 403 16.20 -0.68 -12.35
C ARG A 403 17.67 -0.39 -12.02
N GLN A 404 17.96 0.84 -11.62
CA GLN A 404 19.29 1.31 -11.31
C GLN A 404 19.39 1.75 -9.86
N SER A 405 20.57 1.60 -9.27
CA SER A 405 20.85 2.01 -7.89
C SER A 405 22.27 2.56 -7.74
N PHE A 406 22.46 3.48 -6.78
CA PHE A 406 23.77 3.93 -6.32
C PHE A 406 24.27 3.13 -5.09
N GLY A 407 23.73 1.92 -4.89
CA GLY A 407 24.12 0.93 -3.87
C GLY A 407 23.06 0.65 -2.78
N PRO A 408 22.46 1.67 -2.13
CA PRO A 408 21.52 1.46 -1.03
C PRO A 408 20.35 0.52 -1.33
N LEU A 409 19.70 0.65 -2.49
CA LEU A 409 18.58 -0.23 -2.87
C LEU A 409 19.02 -1.69 -2.96
N VAL A 410 20.10 -1.96 -3.70
CA VAL A 410 20.67 -3.31 -3.83
C VAL A 410 21.05 -3.86 -2.46
N HIS A 411 21.67 -3.04 -1.60
CA HIS A 411 22.06 -3.47 -0.26
C HIS A 411 20.85 -3.88 0.57
N LYS A 412 19.80 -3.06 0.61
CA LYS A 412 18.60 -3.34 1.41
C LYS A 412 17.81 -4.54 0.88
N LEU A 413 17.67 -4.69 -0.44
CA LEU A 413 17.05 -5.87 -1.04
C LEU A 413 17.86 -7.14 -0.77
N THR A 414 19.20 -7.09 -0.91
CA THR A 414 20.09 -8.21 -0.57
C THR A 414 19.95 -8.59 0.90
N PHE A 415 19.89 -7.60 1.80
CA PHE A 415 19.68 -7.82 3.23
C PHE A 415 18.34 -8.51 3.51
N PHE A 416 17.26 -8.04 2.91
CA PHE A 416 15.94 -8.67 3.04
C PHE A 416 15.93 -10.13 2.54
N LEU A 417 16.55 -10.40 1.39
CA LEU A 417 16.69 -11.76 0.85
C LEU A 417 17.49 -12.69 1.77
N ARG A 418 18.50 -12.16 2.49
CA ARG A 418 19.21 -12.93 3.53
C ARG A 418 18.31 -13.25 4.72
N LEU A 419 17.44 -12.33 5.13
CA LEU A 419 16.46 -12.59 6.19
C LEU A 419 15.45 -13.67 5.77
N LEU A 420 15.10 -13.78 4.48
CA LEU A 420 14.27 -14.87 3.97
C LEU A 420 14.97 -16.23 4.09
N GLY A 421 16.25 -16.31 3.75
CA GLY A 421 17.06 -17.50 3.97
C GLY A 421 17.14 -17.89 5.45
N LEU A 422 17.27 -16.92 6.36
CA LEU A 422 17.23 -17.16 7.81
C LEU A 422 15.87 -17.69 8.28
N GLN A 423 14.76 -17.11 7.79
CA GLN A 423 13.41 -17.59 8.08
C GLN A 423 13.21 -19.05 7.66
N GLU A 424 13.67 -19.41 6.47
CA GLU A 424 13.60 -20.80 5.99
C GLU A 424 14.43 -21.76 6.84
N GLN A 425 15.67 -21.39 7.18
CA GLN A 425 16.54 -22.21 8.03
C GLN A 425 15.91 -22.49 9.39
N VAL A 426 15.35 -21.45 10.01
CA VAL A 426 14.62 -21.54 11.28
C VAL A 426 13.44 -22.48 11.16
N LEU A 427 12.59 -22.29 10.15
CA LEU A 427 11.41 -23.13 9.95
C LEU A 427 11.78 -24.59 9.71
N SER A 428 12.88 -24.85 9.01
CA SER A 428 13.42 -26.20 8.84
C SER A 428 13.84 -26.83 10.17
N ILE A 429 14.53 -26.08 11.04
CA ILE A 429 14.94 -26.55 12.37
C ILE A 429 13.71 -26.83 13.24
N MET A 430 12.75 -25.90 13.28
CA MET A 430 11.51 -26.05 14.04
C MET A 430 10.69 -27.24 13.55
N SER A 431 10.53 -27.40 12.23
CA SER A 431 9.80 -28.52 11.64
C SER A 431 10.44 -29.88 12.00
N LYS A 432 11.77 -29.98 11.94
CA LYS A 432 12.50 -31.19 12.37
C LYS A 432 12.31 -31.47 13.87
N ALA A 433 12.36 -30.43 14.71
CA ALA A 433 12.12 -30.57 16.14
C ALA A 433 10.69 -31.06 16.42
N GLU A 434 9.68 -30.48 15.77
CA GLU A 434 8.28 -30.90 15.92
C GLU A 434 8.04 -32.32 15.40
N ALA A 435 8.66 -32.72 14.29
CA ALA A 435 8.58 -34.09 13.77
C ALA A 435 9.19 -35.13 14.71
N SER A 436 10.14 -34.74 15.57
CA SER A 436 10.77 -35.62 16.56
C SER A 436 9.98 -35.74 17.88
N ARG A 437 8.86 -35.02 18.05
CA ARG A 437 8.06 -35.08 19.26
C ARG A 437 7.30 -36.41 19.36
N SER A 438 7.21 -36.93 20.58
CA SER A 438 6.43 -38.13 20.88
C SER A 438 4.91 -37.93 20.83
N ARG A 439 4.45 -36.67 20.76
CA ARG A 439 3.03 -36.28 20.67
C ARG A 439 2.73 -35.75 19.27
N ARG A 440 1.44 -35.50 18.98
CA ARG A 440 1.00 -34.87 17.72
C ARG A 440 1.82 -33.58 17.48
N PRO A 441 2.50 -33.45 16.32
CA PRO A 441 3.34 -32.29 16.03
C PRO A 441 2.48 -31.03 15.94
N LEU A 442 3.01 -29.90 16.43
CA LEU A 442 2.35 -28.62 16.24
C LEU A 442 2.50 -28.17 14.79
N GLN A 443 1.45 -27.57 14.24
CA GLN A 443 1.47 -27.05 12.88
C GLN A 443 2.17 -25.68 12.85
N LEU A 444 3.04 -25.51 11.86
CA LEU A 444 3.78 -24.28 11.63
C LEU A 444 3.21 -23.56 10.42
N VAL A 445 3.12 -22.23 10.49
CA VAL A 445 2.88 -21.40 9.30
C VAL A 445 4.10 -21.44 8.41
N SER A 446 3.88 -21.29 7.10
CA SER A 446 4.95 -21.39 6.12
C SER A 446 5.88 -20.17 6.11
N GLY A 447 5.48 -18.98 6.55
CA GLY A 447 6.25 -17.77 6.26
C GLY A 447 6.30 -17.48 4.77
N LEU A 448 7.20 -16.59 4.36
CA LEU A 448 7.27 -16.14 2.98
C LEU A 448 7.79 -17.28 2.09
N ARG A 449 7.13 -17.49 0.95
CA ARG A 449 7.47 -18.51 -0.06
C ARG A 449 7.54 -17.96 -1.47
N TYR A 450 6.92 -16.82 -1.72
CA TYR A 450 6.97 -16.13 -3.00
C TYR A 450 7.40 -14.68 -2.82
N LEU A 451 8.42 -14.27 -3.57
CA LEU A 451 8.87 -12.88 -3.66
C LEU A 451 8.96 -12.50 -5.13
N ALA A 452 8.22 -11.46 -5.53
CA ALA A 452 8.34 -10.83 -6.84
C ALA A 452 8.83 -9.39 -6.71
N LEU A 453 9.73 -8.98 -7.61
CA LEU A 453 10.17 -7.60 -7.76
C LEU A 453 9.65 -7.09 -9.11
N GLU A 454 8.74 -6.12 -9.09
CA GLU A 454 8.28 -5.44 -10.29
C GLU A 454 9.17 -4.22 -10.55
N MET A 455 10.04 -4.35 -11.56
CA MET A 455 11.03 -3.35 -11.92
C MET A 455 10.37 -2.22 -12.70
N GLU A 456 10.70 -0.97 -12.40
CA GLU A 456 10.25 0.18 -13.19
C GLU A 456 10.81 0.14 -14.63
N SER A 457 9.95 0.42 -15.61
CA SER A 457 10.38 0.68 -16.98
C SER A 457 11.14 2.00 -17.04
N MET A 458 12.37 1.97 -17.55
CA MET A 458 13.15 3.19 -17.79
C MET A 458 12.48 3.99 -18.92
N ARG A 459 12.23 5.29 -18.73
CA ARG A 459 11.58 6.13 -19.76
C ARG A 459 12.45 6.33 -20.99
N ASN A 460 13.77 6.16 -20.83
CA ASN A 460 14.79 6.42 -21.82
C ASN A 460 15.55 5.16 -22.25
N GLU A 461 14.96 3.96 -22.18
CA GLU A 461 15.53 2.87 -22.97
C GLU A 461 15.36 3.27 -24.45
N PRO A 462 16.44 3.55 -25.21
CA PRO A 462 16.31 3.56 -26.66
C PRO A 462 15.74 2.19 -27.03
N SER A 463 14.76 2.17 -27.91
CA SER A 463 14.05 0.98 -28.41
C SER A 463 14.94 -0.01 -29.18
N ASP A 464 16.23 -0.07 -28.86
CA ASP A 464 17.31 -0.63 -29.64
C ASP A 464 18.14 -1.68 -28.85
N ARG A 465 17.50 -2.32 -27.88
CA ARG A 465 18.00 -3.57 -27.26
C ARG A 465 17.28 -4.81 -27.77
N SER A 466 16.73 -4.73 -28.97
CA SER A 466 16.53 -5.89 -29.83
C SER A 466 17.89 -6.58 -30.04
N SER A 467 17.90 -7.91 -30.08
CA SER A 467 19.08 -8.74 -30.33
C SER A 467 20.00 -8.20 -31.44
N PRO A 468 21.34 -8.34 -31.33
CA PRO A 468 22.32 -7.72 -32.22
C PRO A 468 22.41 -8.35 -33.64
N LEU A 469 21.32 -8.83 -34.22
CA LEU A 469 21.36 -9.62 -35.47
C LEU A 469 20.37 -9.23 -36.57
N GLU A 470 19.62 -8.14 -36.44
CA GLU A 470 18.78 -7.64 -37.53
C GLU A 470 18.92 -6.12 -37.66
N LEU A 471 20.05 -5.68 -38.22
CA LEU A 471 20.19 -4.34 -38.78
C LEU A 471 19.88 -4.44 -40.27
N ASP A 472 18.79 -3.80 -40.67
CA ASP A 472 18.31 -3.78 -42.05
C ASP A 472 19.22 -2.89 -42.90
N ALA A 473 19.95 -3.51 -43.84
CA ALA A 473 20.94 -2.84 -44.67
C ALA A 473 20.30 -1.85 -45.68
N GLU A 474 18.99 -1.90 -45.86
CA GLU A 474 18.25 -1.09 -46.83
C GLU A 474 17.99 0.35 -46.33
N GLU A 475 17.88 0.56 -45.01
CA GLU A 475 17.68 1.88 -44.39
C GLU A 475 18.99 2.69 -44.33
N LEU A 476 20.15 2.01 -44.28
CA LEU A 476 21.46 2.67 -44.30
C LEU A 476 21.82 3.21 -45.69
N MET A 477 21.28 2.60 -46.76
CA MET A 477 21.58 2.94 -48.15
C MET A 477 20.71 4.05 -48.74
N THR A 478 19.67 4.51 -48.01
CA THR A 478 18.70 5.51 -48.49
C THR A 478 18.90 6.91 -47.92
N SER A 479 19.90 7.13 -47.05
CA SER A 479 20.28 8.48 -46.58
C SER A 479 21.14 9.23 -47.61
N GLY A 480 20.51 9.57 -48.74
CA GLY A 480 21.09 10.39 -49.80
C GLY A 480 21.40 11.81 -49.32
N GLU A 481 22.63 12.22 -49.60
CA GLU A 481 23.25 13.51 -49.30
C GLU A 481 22.41 14.72 -49.72
N THR A 482 22.26 15.69 -48.81
CA THR A 482 21.99 17.09 -49.19
C THR A 482 23.19 17.94 -48.79
N PRO A 483 23.79 18.71 -49.73
CA PRO A 483 24.98 19.49 -49.44
C PRO A 483 24.65 20.75 -48.63
N PHE A 484 25.43 20.96 -47.57
CA PHE A 484 25.48 22.18 -46.77
C PHE A 484 25.75 23.42 -47.65
N SER A 485 24.84 24.40 -47.64
CA SER A 485 25.07 25.72 -48.25
C SER A 485 25.49 26.73 -47.18
N PHE A 486 26.68 27.30 -47.35
CA PHE A 486 27.27 28.39 -46.57
C PHE A 486 26.93 29.70 -47.32
N PHE A 487 26.39 30.71 -46.63
CA PHE A 487 26.07 32.10 -47.10
C PHE A 487 24.65 32.39 -47.63
N ASP A 488 23.90 33.15 -46.82
CA ASP A 488 23.11 34.37 -47.10
C ASP A 488 21.95 34.46 -46.09
N GLU A 489 21.56 35.57 -45.45
CA GLU A 489 22.11 36.89 -45.20
C GLU A 489 21.22 37.48 -44.08
N SER A 490 21.84 38.11 -43.07
CA SER A 490 21.31 39.15 -42.17
C SER A 490 19.81 39.21 -41.79
N ALA A 491 19.49 38.81 -40.56
CA ALA A 491 18.37 39.33 -39.77
C ALA A 491 18.87 39.82 -38.39
N PRO A 492 18.34 40.93 -37.83
CA PRO A 492 18.95 41.61 -36.68
C PRO A 492 18.88 40.79 -35.39
N GLN A 493 20.02 40.67 -34.72
CA GLN A 493 20.17 40.01 -33.43
C GLN A 493 19.31 40.69 -32.35
N PRO A 494 18.54 39.94 -31.54
CA PRO A 494 18.09 40.42 -30.25
C PRO A 494 19.31 40.59 -29.34
N GLN A 495 19.36 41.71 -28.64
CA GLN A 495 20.42 42.08 -27.70
C GLN A 495 20.79 40.91 -26.75
N PRO A 496 22.08 40.72 -26.43
CA PRO A 496 22.48 39.73 -25.43
C PRO A 496 21.89 40.16 -24.09
N GLN A 497 20.88 39.41 -23.62
CA GLN A 497 20.52 39.44 -22.21
C GLN A 497 21.79 39.11 -21.43
N PRO A 498 22.10 39.85 -20.34
CA PRO A 498 23.20 39.46 -19.47
C PRO A 498 22.99 38.00 -19.06
N PRO A 499 24.06 37.18 -18.97
CA PRO A 499 23.92 35.79 -18.58
C PRO A 499 23.14 35.77 -17.28
N LYS A 500 21.92 35.20 -17.32
CA LYS A 500 21.24 34.85 -16.08
C LYS A 500 22.23 33.96 -15.35
N ASP A 501 22.74 34.43 -14.21
CA ASP A 501 23.55 33.65 -13.29
C ASP A 501 22.97 32.23 -13.25
N PRO A 502 23.78 31.17 -13.26
CA PRO A 502 23.27 29.81 -13.14
C PRO A 502 22.60 29.69 -11.76
N HIS A 503 21.32 30.06 -11.70
CA HIS A 503 20.55 30.08 -10.49
C HIS A 503 20.55 28.65 -9.98
N SER A 504 21.21 28.48 -8.84
CA SER A 504 21.16 27.29 -7.99
C SER A 504 19.75 26.71 -8.03
N ARG A 505 19.54 25.61 -8.77
CA ARG A 505 18.22 24.97 -8.89
C ARG A 505 17.95 24.15 -7.62
N SER A 506 17.78 24.83 -6.49
CA SER A 506 17.28 24.22 -5.26
C SER A 506 15.79 23.93 -5.43
N ILE A 507 15.39 22.67 -5.31
CA ILE A 507 13.99 22.24 -5.41
C ILE A 507 13.44 22.15 -3.99
N GLU A 508 12.42 22.94 -3.68
CA GLU A 508 11.76 22.89 -2.38
C GLU A 508 10.84 21.66 -2.31
N ILE A 509 10.98 20.85 -1.27
CA ILE A 509 10.07 19.71 -1.00
C ILE A 509 8.89 20.20 -0.18
N TRP A 510 9.15 20.99 0.85
CA TRP A 510 8.12 21.58 1.69
C TRP A 510 8.57 22.95 2.20
N SER A 511 7.60 23.81 2.47
CA SER A 511 7.83 25.16 3.00
C SER A 511 7.00 25.42 4.24
N TYR A 512 7.55 26.27 5.11
CA TYR A 512 6.81 26.84 6.23
C TYR A 512 6.06 28.09 5.75
N ILE A 513 4.76 28.13 6.02
CA ILE A 513 3.89 29.26 5.70
C ILE A 513 3.68 30.07 6.98
N LEU A 514 4.19 31.31 7.00
CA LEU A 514 3.70 32.30 7.97
C LEU A 514 2.28 32.71 7.57
N PRO A 515 1.25 32.49 8.42
CA PRO A 515 -0.10 32.94 8.12
C PRO A 515 -0.11 34.48 8.04
N LYS A 516 -0.59 35.05 6.93
CA LYS A 516 -0.76 36.52 6.77
C LYS A 516 -1.92 37.08 7.62
N ALA A 517 -2.77 36.20 8.15
CA ALA A 517 -3.84 36.48 9.11
C ALA A 517 -4.04 35.22 9.97
N PRO A 518 -4.56 35.31 11.21
CA PRO A 518 -4.92 34.11 11.97
C PRO A 518 -5.96 33.32 11.15
N PHE A 519 -5.65 32.06 10.83
CA PHE A 519 -6.64 31.17 10.23
C PHE A 519 -7.86 31.15 11.16
N ARG A 520 -9.05 31.46 10.61
CA ARG A 520 -10.32 31.33 11.36
C ARG A 520 -10.55 29.92 11.91
N ASN A 521 -9.79 28.93 11.41
CA ASN A 521 -9.86 27.51 11.76
C ASN A 521 -8.61 27.01 12.51
N ASN A 522 -7.85 27.86 13.21
CA ASN A 522 -6.83 27.37 14.15
C ASN A 522 -7.55 26.63 15.29
N ARG A 523 -7.75 25.32 15.13
CA ARG A 523 -8.46 24.47 16.11
C ARG A 523 -7.74 24.44 17.46
N VAL A 524 -6.42 24.61 17.44
CA VAL A 524 -5.57 24.52 18.63
C VAL A 524 -6.00 25.51 19.72
N HIS A 525 -6.59 24.98 20.78
CA HIS A 525 -7.17 25.76 21.86
C HIS A 525 -6.16 26.09 22.96
N GLN A 526 -5.22 25.19 23.24
CA GLN A 526 -4.20 25.39 24.26
C GLN A 526 -2.89 24.74 23.83
N VAL A 527 -1.81 25.52 23.85
CA VAL A 527 -0.44 25.02 23.79
C VAL A 527 0.42 25.74 24.79
N GLU A 528 1.10 24.99 25.64
CA GLU A 528 2.01 25.52 26.65
C GLU A 528 3.19 24.56 26.84
N GLU A 529 4.43 25.05 26.84
CA GLU A 529 5.57 24.22 27.23
C GLU A 529 5.45 23.85 28.71
N ILE A 530 5.60 22.57 29.03
CA ILE A 530 5.49 22.05 30.39
C ILE A 530 6.75 21.29 30.78
N GLY A 531 7.04 21.23 32.08
CA GLY A 531 8.08 20.36 32.62
C GLY A 531 7.66 18.89 32.60
N HIS A 532 8.64 17.99 32.72
CA HIS A 532 8.41 16.55 32.73
C HIS A 532 7.42 16.11 33.82
N GLU A 533 7.56 16.63 35.05
CA GLU A 533 6.65 16.30 36.16
C GLU A 533 5.19 16.62 35.81
N ALA A 534 4.94 17.75 35.15
CA ALA A 534 3.61 18.12 34.67
C ALA A 534 3.12 17.23 33.52
N ALA A 535 4.02 16.68 32.71
CA ALA A 535 3.69 15.77 31.61
C ALA A 535 3.27 14.38 32.10
N GLU A 536 3.81 13.89 33.22
CA GLU A 536 3.41 12.62 33.84
C GLU A 536 1.97 12.61 34.36
N TYR A 537 1.43 13.75 34.79
CA TYR A 537 0.01 13.85 35.15
C TYR A 537 -0.94 13.73 33.95
N HIS A 538 -0.42 13.87 32.73
CA HIS A 538 -1.19 13.91 31.49
C HIS A 538 -0.81 12.80 30.49
N SER A 539 0.10 11.89 30.84
CA SER A 539 0.36 10.67 30.08
C SER A 539 0.86 9.53 30.98
N PRO A 540 0.58 8.26 30.63
CA PRO A 540 0.94 7.12 31.46
C PRO A 540 2.44 7.00 31.70
N ALA A 541 2.80 6.46 32.87
CA ALA A 541 4.19 6.20 33.24
C ALA A 541 4.85 5.26 32.22
N ALA A 542 6.13 5.50 31.92
CA ALA A 542 6.87 4.62 31.02
C ALA A 542 6.93 3.18 31.60
N PRO A 543 6.81 2.13 30.78
CA PRO A 543 6.90 0.76 31.26
C PRO A 543 8.23 0.46 31.96
N ASN A 544 8.19 -0.42 32.96
CA ASN A 544 9.39 -0.92 33.64
C ASN A 544 10.33 -1.63 32.63
N GLY A 545 11.61 -1.27 32.63
CA GLY A 545 12.65 -1.94 31.83
C GLY A 545 13.22 -1.14 30.65
N TYR A 546 12.72 0.06 30.37
CA TYR A 546 13.35 0.96 29.40
C TYR A 546 14.56 1.69 30.00
N PRO A 547 15.59 2.01 29.18
CA PRO A 547 16.80 2.66 29.69
C PRO A 547 16.47 3.99 30.35
N PRO A 548 17.13 4.33 31.47
CA PRO A 548 16.90 5.59 32.17
C PRO A 548 17.16 6.76 31.22
N ARG A 549 16.13 7.61 31.05
CA ARG A 549 16.20 8.80 30.21
C ARG A 549 16.56 10.01 31.06
N ASP A 550 17.31 10.94 30.48
CA ASP A 550 17.58 12.22 31.13
C ASP A 550 16.39 13.16 30.92
N LEU A 551 15.44 13.07 31.83
CA LEU A 551 14.16 13.79 31.81
C LEU A 551 14.33 15.31 31.78
N SER A 552 15.47 15.82 32.28
CA SER A 552 15.78 17.26 32.28
C SER A 552 16.00 17.85 30.88
N LYS A 553 16.33 16.99 29.91
CA LYS A 553 16.61 17.38 28.51
C LYS A 553 15.40 17.22 27.59
N GLU A 554 14.35 16.58 28.08
CA GLU A 554 13.13 16.37 27.33
C GLU A 554 12.25 17.61 27.38
N LYS A 555 11.62 17.91 26.24
CA LYS A 555 10.67 19.01 26.11
C LYS A 555 9.29 18.46 25.85
N TRP A 556 8.32 19.05 26.53
CA TRP A 556 6.93 18.61 26.52
C TRP A 556 6.03 19.81 26.29
N ILE A 557 4.93 19.59 25.58
CA ILE A 557 3.87 20.58 25.48
C ILE A 557 2.57 19.99 26.03
N ARG A 558 1.83 20.84 26.74
CA ARG A 558 0.42 20.64 27.02
C ARG A 558 -0.36 21.04 25.79
N TYR A 559 -1.15 20.14 25.24
CA TYR A 559 -1.85 20.32 23.98
C TYR A 559 -3.35 20.04 24.11
N ARG A 560 -4.19 20.91 23.54
CA ARG A 560 -5.63 20.70 23.41
C ARG A 560 -6.11 21.09 22.01
N GLU A 561 -6.66 20.12 21.28
CA GLU A 561 -7.15 20.31 19.91
C GLU A 561 -8.47 21.08 19.83
N SER A 562 -9.35 20.99 20.82
CA SER A 562 -10.62 21.73 20.83
C SER A 562 -11.13 21.91 22.25
N VAL A 563 -12.11 22.79 22.48
CA VAL A 563 -12.76 22.95 23.80
C VAL A 563 -13.27 21.62 24.36
N LYS A 564 -13.71 20.70 23.49
CA LYS A 564 -14.30 19.40 23.84
C LYS A 564 -13.27 18.27 23.93
N SER A 565 -12.06 18.47 23.42
CA SER A 565 -10.98 17.48 23.44
C SER A 565 -10.26 17.53 24.81
N PRO A 566 -9.79 16.39 25.35
CA PRO A 566 -8.99 16.44 26.57
C PRO A 566 -7.64 17.10 26.32
N VAL A 567 -7.02 17.50 27.42
CA VAL A 567 -5.64 17.99 27.44
C VAL A 567 -4.70 16.81 27.48
N VAL A 568 -3.70 16.83 26.62
CA VAL A 568 -2.66 15.79 26.59
C VAL A 568 -1.27 16.38 26.62
N ALA A 569 -0.33 15.63 27.19
CA ALA A 569 1.08 15.95 27.07
C ALA A 569 1.66 15.29 25.81
N VAL A 570 2.29 16.11 24.98
CA VAL A 570 2.91 15.69 23.72
C VAL A 570 4.41 15.95 23.82
N TRP A 571 5.21 14.95 23.47
CA TRP A 571 6.65 15.08 23.46
C TRP A 571 7.09 15.98 22.29
N ALA A 572 7.86 17.00 22.61
CA ALA A 572 8.26 18.07 21.69
C ALA A 572 9.76 18.01 21.35
N GLY A 573 10.47 16.94 21.71
CA GLY A 573 11.87 16.74 21.36
C GLY A 573 12.81 16.63 22.55
N ASN A 574 14.09 16.43 22.23
CA ASN A 574 15.18 16.43 23.19
C ASN A 574 16.25 17.42 22.70
N THR A 575 16.67 18.34 23.59
CA THR A 575 17.59 19.43 23.25
C THR A 575 18.98 18.95 22.84
N TRP A 576 19.42 17.79 23.31
CA TRP A 576 20.79 17.28 23.12
C TRP A 576 20.83 16.00 22.29
N SER A 577 19.73 15.65 21.62
CA SER A 577 19.71 14.47 20.77
C SER A 577 20.70 14.63 19.61
N PRO A 578 21.56 13.63 19.32
CA PRO A 578 22.44 13.66 18.15
C PRO A 578 21.68 13.42 16.85
N SER A 579 20.41 12.99 16.90
CA SER A 579 19.58 12.73 15.72
C SER A 579 19.16 14.05 15.05
N PRO A 580 19.54 14.28 13.78
CA PRO A 580 19.10 15.47 13.03
C PRO A 580 17.58 15.57 12.92
N VAL A 581 16.88 14.42 12.86
CA VAL A 581 15.42 14.35 12.79
C VAL A 581 14.80 14.87 14.08
N ILE A 582 15.31 14.47 15.25
CA ILE A 582 14.79 14.95 16.55
C ILE A 582 15.03 16.44 16.72
N GLN A 583 16.21 16.94 16.34
CA GLN A 583 16.51 18.37 16.41
C GLN A 583 15.57 19.19 15.53
N LYS A 584 15.34 18.72 14.29
CA LYS A 584 14.44 19.36 13.34
C LYS A 584 12.98 19.29 13.77
N TYR A 585 12.52 18.14 14.27
CA TYR A 585 11.19 17.96 14.86
C TYR A 585 10.98 18.94 16.03
N ARG A 586 11.95 19.03 16.95
CA ARG A 586 11.89 19.96 18.07
C ARG A 586 11.72 21.40 17.61
N SER A 587 12.53 21.85 16.64
CA SER A 587 12.41 23.20 16.08
C SER A 587 11.04 23.42 15.44
N LEU A 588 10.55 22.47 14.63
CA LEU A 588 9.22 22.55 14.01
C LEU A 588 8.10 22.69 15.06
N VAL A 589 8.17 21.95 16.16
CA VAL A 589 7.14 21.98 17.22
C VAL A 589 7.27 23.24 18.08
N LEU A 590 8.45 23.54 18.63
CA LEU A 590 8.60 24.61 19.63
C LEU A 590 8.78 26.00 19.02
N GLU A 591 9.50 26.11 17.90
CA GLU A 591 9.87 27.40 17.31
C GLU A 591 8.90 27.80 16.20
N TYR A 592 8.45 26.84 15.38
CA TYR A 592 7.50 27.07 14.28
C TYR A 592 6.03 26.75 14.67
N GLY A 593 5.81 26.09 15.81
CA GLY A 593 4.47 25.75 16.30
C GLY A 593 3.68 24.86 15.34
N VAL A 594 4.33 23.88 14.71
CA VAL A 594 3.72 22.92 13.78
C VAL A 594 3.25 21.69 14.55
N TYR A 595 1.93 21.59 14.73
CA TYR A 595 1.27 20.58 15.56
C TYR A 595 0.43 19.64 14.70
N GLU A 596 1.07 18.91 13.77
CA GLU A 596 0.36 18.13 12.74
C GLU A 596 0.42 16.61 12.98
N GLY A 597 -0.75 15.96 12.90
CA GLY A 597 -0.85 14.52 13.01
C GLY A 597 -0.59 14.01 14.44
N LEU A 598 -1.28 14.57 15.44
CA LEU A 598 -1.23 14.07 16.82
C LEU A 598 -1.48 12.55 16.85
N GLY A 599 -0.61 11.77 17.48
CA GLY A 599 -0.80 10.34 17.61
C GLY A 599 0.23 9.69 18.53
N PRO A 600 0.02 8.43 18.93
CA PRO A 600 0.94 7.72 19.81
C PRO A 600 2.27 7.43 19.10
N THR A 601 3.35 7.34 19.85
CA THR A 601 4.65 6.92 19.34
C THR A 601 4.58 5.49 18.81
N THR A 602 5.22 5.27 17.66
CA THR A 602 5.37 3.93 17.08
C THR A 602 6.74 3.39 17.46
N ILE A 603 6.96 2.09 17.25
CA ILE A 603 8.28 1.46 17.45
C ILE A 603 9.40 2.19 16.69
N HIS A 604 9.10 2.76 15.52
CA HIS A 604 10.06 3.52 14.74
C HIS A 604 10.47 4.81 15.44
N HIS A 605 9.48 5.55 15.94
CA HIS A 605 9.71 6.78 16.70
C HIS A 605 10.53 6.49 17.97
N THR A 606 10.17 5.43 18.70
CA THR A 606 10.90 5.02 19.90
C THR A 606 12.35 4.65 19.60
N ARG A 607 12.62 3.85 18.56
CA ARG A 607 13.98 3.50 18.14
C ARG A 607 14.80 4.70 17.69
N ALA A 608 14.15 5.69 17.08
CA ALA A 608 14.80 6.94 16.70
C ALA A 608 15.10 7.86 17.90
N GLY A 609 14.53 7.57 19.09
CA GLY A 609 14.78 8.29 20.33
C GLY A 609 13.58 9.09 20.88
N ALA A 610 12.36 8.85 20.40
CA ALA A 610 11.14 9.33 21.07
C ALA A 610 10.82 8.47 22.31
N PRO A 611 10.10 8.98 23.31
CA PRO A 611 9.65 8.18 24.45
C PRO A 611 8.64 7.09 24.02
N VAL A 612 8.53 6.03 24.80
CA VAL A 612 7.58 4.92 24.60
C VAL A 612 6.20 5.31 25.13
N GLU A 613 5.12 4.88 24.48
CA GLU A 613 3.73 5.09 24.96
C GLU A 613 3.38 6.57 25.24
N ARG A 614 3.90 7.47 24.39
CA ARG A 614 3.64 8.91 24.50
C ARG A 614 3.11 9.46 23.20
N PHE A 615 2.59 10.68 23.23
CA PHE A 615 2.08 11.34 22.03
C PHE A 615 3.19 12.16 21.36
N ILE A 616 3.17 12.16 20.03
CA ILE A 616 3.95 13.05 19.18
C ILE A 616 3.07 13.58 18.03
N PHE A 617 3.58 14.55 17.29
CA PHE A 617 3.02 14.97 16.01
C PHE A 617 3.65 14.16 14.88
N GLN A 618 3.02 13.03 14.53
CA GLN A 618 3.55 12.06 13.58
C GLN A 618 3.77 12.67 12.17
N GLN A 619 2.89 13.57 11.74
CA GLN A 619 3.05 14.23 10.44
C GLN A 619 4.20 15.25 10.50
N THR A 620 4.31 16.04 11.59
CA THR A 620 5.49 16.91 11.82
C THR A 620 6.79 16.11 11.85
N TRP A 621 6.78 14.91 12.43
CA TRP A 621 7.93 14.00 12.44
C TRP A 621 8.33 13.56 11.02
N LEU A 622 7.37 13.20 10.17
CA LEU A 622 7.64 12.86 8.76
C LEU A 622 8.29 14.04 8.02
N TYR A 623 7.81 15.27 8.22
CA TYR A 623 8.44 16.47 7.65
C TYR A 623 9.87 16.69 8.16
N ALA A 624 10.13 16.41 9.44
CA ALA A 624 11.47 16.46 10.01
C ALA A 624 12.40 15.39 9.40
N ALA A 625 11.87 14.24 9.00
CA ALA A 625 12.63 13.18 8.34
C ALA A 625 13.03 13.53 6.89
N LEU A 626 12.30 14.45 6.24
CA LEU A 626 12.56 14.85 4.86
C LEU A 626 13.44 16.10 4.79
N PRO A 627 14.35 16.21 3.80
CA PRO A 627 15.02 17.48 3.52
C PRO A 627 13.99 18.55 3.13
N GLN A 628 14.24 19.81 3.53
CA GLN A 628 13.37 20.91 3.14
C GLN A 628 13.58 21.30 1.67
N ARG A 629 14.84 21.26 1.23
CA ARG A 629 15.27 21.58 -0.14
C ARG A 629 16.21 20.49 -0.66
N LEU A 630 16.10 20.19 -1.94
CA LEU A 630 17.01 19.34 -2.69
C LEU A 630 17.90 20.23 -3.55
N GLU A 631 19.20 20.21 -3.26
CA GLU A 631 20.20 20.87 -4.10
C GLU A 631 20.68 19.91 -5.17
N ARG A 632 20.50 20.30 -6.44
CA ARG A 632 21.04 19.54 -7.56
C ARG A 632 22.57 19.59 -7.50
N PRO A 633 23.27 18.45 -7.46
CA PRO A 633 24.73 18.46 -7.53
C PRO A 633 25.17 19.02 -8.89
N PRO A 634 26.29 19.79 -8.94
CA PRO A 634 26.76 20.44 -10.16
C PRO A 634 27.15 19.45 -11.27
N THR A 635 27.52 18.23 -10.89
CA THR A 635 27.69 17.06 -11.75
C THR A 635 27.32 15.84 -10.93
N ILE A 636 26.31 15.07 -11.37
CA ILE A 636 26.16 13.69 -10.91
C ILE A 636 27.31 12.93 -11.60
N PRO A 637 28.29 12.37 -10.87
CA PRO A 637 29.37 11.63 -11.51
C PRO A 637 28.77 10.55 -12.42
N THR A 638 29.13 10.57 -13.71
CA THR A 638 28.69 9.60 -14.71
C THR A 638 29.03 8.17 -14.23
N PRO A 639 28.08 7.23 -14.21
CA PRO A 639 27.86 6.61 -12.90
C PRO A 639 28.37 5.17 -12.79
N VAL A 640 28.92 4.86 -11.62
CA VAL A 640 28.93 3.52 -11.06
C VAL A 640 27.53 3.25 -10.50
N TYR A 641 26.51 3.16 -11.36
CA TYR A 641 25.21 2.62 -10.96
C TYR A 641 25.18 1.11 -11.22
N GLU A 642 24.49 0.38 -10.35
CA GLU A 642 24.31 -1.06 -10.48
C GLU A 642 22.94 -1.34 -11.11
N ASP A 643 22.89 -2.22 -12.12
CA ASP A 643 21.63 -2.82 -12.55
C ASP A 643 21.16 -3.74 -11.42
N VAL A 644 20.06 -3.35 -10.78
CA VAL A 644 19.53 -4.01 -9.59
C VAL A 644 19.18 -5.46 -9.87
N ALA A 645 18.55 -5.74 -11.02
CA ALA A 645 18.16 -7.09 -11.38
C ALA A 645 19.38 -7.98 -11.67
N ALA A 646 20.35 -7.47 -12.42
CA ALA A 646 21.59 -8.18 -12.71
C ALA A 646 22.38 -8.44 -11.42
N GLU A 647 22.43 -7.47 -10.52
CA GLU A 647 23.16 -7.56 -9.27
C GLU A 647 22.53 -8.56 -8.29
N LEU A 648 21.20 -8.55 -8.15
CA LEU A 648 20.49 -9.54 -7.35
C LEU A 648 20.64 -10.95 -7.92
N ARG A 649 20.57 -11.12 -9.25
CA ARG A 649 20.85 -12.41 -9.91
C ARG A 649 22.28 -12.88 -9.67
N ARG A 650 23.27 -11.98 -9.69
CA ARG A 650 24.68 -12.28 -9.40
C ARG A 650 24.91 -12.74 -7.96
N ARG A 651 24.13 -12.21 -7.02
CA ARG A 651 24.21 -12.52 -5.58
C ARG A 651 23.39 -13.75 -5.18
N HIS A 652 22.41 -14.13 -6.00
CA HIS A 652 21.58 -15.31 -5.79
C HIS A 652 22.39 -16.60 -6.01
N VAL A 653 22.22 -17.57 -5.11
CA VAL A 653 22.80 -18.90 -5.22
C VAL A 653 21.67 -19.92 -5.30
N SER A 654 21.71 -20.81 -6.29
CA SER A 654 20.61 -21.74 -6.58
C SER A 654 20.48 -22.91 -5.61
N THR A 655 21.55 -23.29 -4.90
CA THR A 655 21.54 -24.43 -3.97
C THR A 655 22.13 -24.06 -2.62
N TYR A 656 21.64 -24.73 -1.57
CA TYR A 656 22.08 -24.47 -0.20
C TYR A 656 23.54 -24.92 0.01
N GLU A 657 23.96 -26.03 -0.59
CA GLU A 657 25.32 -26.56 -0.48
C GLU A 657 26.35 -25.59 -1.06
N GLU A 658 26.03 -24.98 -2.21
CA GLU A 658 26.90 -23.99 -2.84
C GLU A 658 26.97 -22.71 -2.00
N PHE A 659 25.84 -22.29 -1.44
CA PHE A 659 25.80 -21.13 -0.54
C PHE A 659 26.68 -21.35 0.70
N GLU A 660 26.59 -22.51 1.34
CA GLU A 660 27.44 -22.85 2.49
C GLU A 660 28.92 -22.94 2.11
N ARG A 661 29.25 -23.46 0.92
CA ARG A 661 30.62 -23.49 0.40
C ARG A 661 31.17 -22.07 0.22
N ILE A 662 30.42 -21.19 -0.43
CA ILE A 662 30.79 -19.79 -0.63
C ILE A 662 30.93 -19.08 0.72
N ARG A 663 30.01 -19.29 1.66
CA ARG A 663 30.03 -18.69 2.99
C ARG A 663 31.28 -19.08 3.78
N LYS A 664 31.75 -20.33 3.64
CA LYS A 664 32.99 -20.82 4.28
C LYS A 664 34.26 -20.28 3.63
N GLN A 665 34.29 -20.18 2.30
CA GLN A 665 35.46 -19.73 1.55
C GLN A 665 35.62 -18.20 1.56
N SER A 666 34.51 -17.48 1.47
CA SER A 666 34.44 -16.03 1.34
C SER A 666 33.30 -15.46 2.20
N PRO A 667 33.48 -15.37 3.53
CA PRO A 667 32.42 -14.96 4.46
C PRO A 667 31.85 -13.56 4.18
N HIS A 668 32.66 -12.69 3.57
CA HIS A 668 32.30 -11.31 3.25
C HIS A 668 31.58 -11.16 1.91
N ARG A 669 31.45 -12.22 1.10
CA ARG A 669 30.76 -12.13 -0.19
C ARG A 669 29.26 -11.86 0.04
N PRO A 670 28.66 -10.84 -0.61
CA PRO A 670 27.26 -10.49 -0.41
C PRO A 670 26.31 -11.44 -1.16
N CYS A 671 26.33 -12.75 -0.89
CA CYS A 671 25.41 -13.72 -1.50
C CYS A 671 24.25 -14.09 -0.56
N PHE A 672 23.22 -14.73 -1.13
CA PHE A 672 22.07 -15.29 -0.43
C PHE A 672 21.55 -16.57 -1.10
N TYR A 673 20.91 -17.43 -0.31
CA TYR A 673 20.13 -18.58 -0.75
C TYR A 673 18.77 -18.53 -0.07
N TRP A 674 17.72 -18.88 -0.82
CA TRP A 674 16.36 -19.05 -0.34
C TRP A 674 15.63 -20.00 -1.28
N GLY A 675 15.06 -21.08 -0.75
CA GLY A 675 14.34 -22.13 -1.47
C GLY A 675 12.91 -21.73 -1.90
N GLY A 676 12.49 -20.50 -1.63
CA GLY A 676 11.25 -19.93 -2.15
C GLY A 676 11.33 -19.57 -3.63
N THR A 677 10.20 -19.13 -4.19
CA THR A 677 10.12 -18.63 -5.57
C THR A 677 10.51 -17.16 -5.60
N PHE A 678 11.64 -16.84 -6.21
CA PHE A 678 12.08 -15.48 -6.46
C PHE A 678 11.91 -15.11 -7.95
N LYS A 679 11.13 -14.06 -8.22
CA LYS A 679 10.89 -13.55 -9.58
C LYS A 679 11.27 -12.08 -9.69
N ILE A 680 11.87 -11.73 -10.82
CA ILE A 680 12.09 -10.34 -11.24
C ILE A 680 11.24 -10.15 -12.48
N ILE A 681 10.29 -9.22 -12.41
CA ILE A 681 9.31 -8.92 -13.45
C ILE A 681 9.67 -7.55 -14.01
N ASP A 682 10.03 -7.51 -15.29
CA ASP A 682 10.24 -6.25 -15.98
C ASP A 682 8.88 -5.68 -16.40
N THR A 683 8.50 -4.51 -15.87
CA THR A 683 7.26 -3.86 -16.29
C THR A 683 7.39 -3.42 -17.74
N ARG A 684 6.42 -3.82 -18.59
CA ARG A 684 6.34 -3.30 -19.95
C ARG A 684 5.86 -1.85 -19.88
N PRO A 685 6.42 -0.91 -20.66
CA PRO A 685 5.90 0.44 -20.70
C PRO A 685 4.42 0.41 -21.06
N HIS A 686 3.57 0.99 -20.20
CA HIS A 686 2.18 1.20 -20.55
C HIS A 686 2.15 2.11 -21.79
N ARG A 687 1.79 1.53 -22.93
CA ARG A 687 1.38 2.32 -24.10
C ARG A 687 0.11 3.05 -23.69
N VAL A 688 0.24 4.31 -23.31
CA VAL A 688 -0.87 5.25 -23.27
C VAL A 688 -1.27 5.43 -24.74
N GLY A 689 -2.35 4.76 -25.14
CA GLY A 689 -3.04 4.99 -26.40
C GLY A 689 -4.16 6.00 -26.21
#